data_AF-A0A3M7MP17-F1
#
_entry.id   AF-A0A3M7MP17-F1
#
_cell.length_a   1.000
_cell.length_b   1.000
_cell.length_c   1.000
_cell.angle_alpha   90.00
_cell.angle_beta   90.00
_cell.angle_gamma   90.00
#
_symmetry.space_group_name_H-M   'P 1'
#
loop_
_entity.id
_entity.type
_entity.pdbx_description
1 polymer ?
#
loop_
_entity_poly.entity_id
_entity_poly.type
_entity_poly.pdbx_seq_one_letter_code
_entity_poly.pdbx_strand_id
1 'polypeptide(L)'
;MATKADKLCFPASEVRRLAIDILRGNGMPSEGAEVVARCLVAADLRGVDTHGCNRLPSYMERIRQGVLDPKATPTLDQVTPVVAQVDGHNGFGFLAASLGMDKAIEMAGTYGIGMVSIKHSNHFGMSAWIVQRAIDSNMMSLVFTNSSPALPAFGGRSKVLGVSPLACGAPAGTTRPFILDMAPSIAARGKIYKAKRRGEKIPLDWALDADGNPTDDPSKALEGVMLPMGGPKGSALAIMMDVFSGVLSGSAFAGHVTNPYDPSKPADVGHFLVAIKPDLFLSLDEFKARMDYLYQRVVGSQKRPDVDRIYFPGEMEQITQDRREREGIPYAEAEVTALNEEARKSIIERIFPHSPRPRSRLQSSLYDDAGAASASRPIALRDYEDRGLPATKPTLPAPTLHHEDAFLPVERAAKALQRNIQAFLDAQSERLATHAGGEDDVCPNRSTATATATASRRPAGLKTIPIRQPRQKKISLRGSRRGLARAMDELVQLKELELRIIDRESRGRERALQQTQAFAGKKASLEAEILAMNSEDNKTAAPQSLRAEADRVDAEIRELEKRVMELRTRHAHLIDQAQQVENALDSKLSSYTSSLALVEKDIRQFLRTPPVPSSLACADDASTSAGGGGMYALQPDRRTLDMAQEQWVREQSQLAQRNAEVEDERGALEEGARLWRDTVQKIGDYEDELDALVAHVSSALATAEGRGWNLLICCLGAELEALQQAQGADDDADPGPVADLLNGTTSDTGTGVAAASRRFKASSSNESLQDTLRAFDVGTVSK
;
A
#
# COMPACT_ATOMS: atom_id res chain seq x y z
N MET A 1 -44.62 -6.05 22.57
CA MET A 1 -43.25 -5.69 23.02
C MET A 1 -42.60 -6.96 23.55
N ALA A 2 -41.37 -7.29 23.14
CA ALA A 2 -40.64 -8.39 23.77
C ALA A 2 -40.12 -7.93 25.14
N THR A 3 -40.39 -8.70 26.19
CA THR A 3 -39.86 -8.43 27.53
C THR A 3 -38.33 -8.46 27.48
N LYS A 4 -37.71 -7.36 27.89
CA LYS A 4 -36.26 -7.25 28.06
C LYS A 4 -35.91 -8.07 29.30
N ALA A 5 -35.61 -9.36 29.11
CA ALA A 5 -35.25 -10.26 30.21
C ALA A 5 -34.17 -9.62 31.09
N ASP A 6 -34.46 -9.48 32.38
CA ASP A 6 -33.60 -8.74 33.29
C ASP A 6 -32.25 -9.45 33.43
N LYS A 7 -31.18 -8.70 33.20
CA LYS A 7 -29.82 -9.20 33.40
C LYS A 7 -29.49 -9.17 34.89
N LEU A 8 -28.89 -10.26 35.38
CA LEU A 8 -28.41 -10.39 36.75
C LEU A 8 -27.02 -9.76 36.83
N CYS A 9 -26.85 -8.78 37.72
CA CYS A 9 -25.56 -8.11 37.95
C CYS A 9 -24.77 -8.77 39.09
N PHE A 10 -23.47 -9.03 38.86
CA PHE A 10 -22.57 -9.63 39.85
C PHE A 10 -21.29 -8.79 40.04
N PRO A 11 -20.76 -8.66 41.27
CA PRO A 11 -19.49 -7.96 41.49
C PRO A 11 -18.33 -8.61 40.73
N ALA A 12 -17.46 -7.80 40.13
CA ALA A 12 -16.32 -8.29 39.34
C ALA A 12 -15.35 -9.19 40.13
N SER A 13 -15.28 -9.03 41.46
CA SER A 13 -14.56 -9.92 42.37
C SER A 13 -15.14 -11.34 42.44
N GLU A 14 -16.47 -11.47 42.53
CA GLU A 14 -17.18 -12.76 42.55
C GLU A 14 -17.05 -13.49 41.21
N VAL A 15 -17.19 -12.74 40.10
CA VAL A 15 -16.99 -13.26 38.75
C VAL A 15 -15.54 -13.73 38.56
N ARG A 16 -14.54 -12.96 39.02
CA ARG A 16 -13.13 -13.37 38.95
C ARG A 16 -12.86 -14.62 39.79
N ARG A 17 -13.41 -14.73 41.00
CA ARG A 17 -13.29 -15.93 41.84
C ARG A 17 -13.86 -17.16 41.11
N LEU A 18 -15.09 -17.06 40.61
CA LEU A 18 -15.75 -18.16 39.89
C LEU A 18 -14.93 -18.61 38.66
N ALA A 19 -14.38 -17.66 37.90
CA ALA A 19 -13.52 -17.97 36.75
C ALA A 19 -12.22 -18.70 37.17
N ILE A 20 -11.56 -18.24 38.23
CA ILE A 20 -10.35 -18.88 38.80
C ILE A 20 -10.67 -20.32 39.25
N ASP A 21 -11.79 -20.52 39.95
CA ASP A 21 -12.17 -21.83 40.48
C ASP A 21 -12.51 -22.83 39.36
N ILE A 22 -13.19 -22.38 38.29
CA ILE A 22 -13.43 -23.17 37.07
C ILE A 22 -12.09 -23.57 36.41
N LEU A 23 -11.18 -22.62 36.21
CA LEU A 23 -9.89 -22.85 35.55
C LEU A 23 -9.02 -23.83 36.36
N ARG A 24 -8.90 -23.63 37.67
CA ARG A 24 -8.13 -24.50 38.58
C ARG A 24 -8.75 -25.90 38.69
N GLY A 25 -10.08 -25.99 38.70
CA GLY A 25 -10.80 -27.28 38.67
C GLY A 25 -10.52 -28.11 37.42
N ASN A 26 -10.32 -27.46 36.27
CA ASN A 26 -9.88 -28.10 35.03
C ASN A 26 -8.34 -28.25 34.94
N GLY A 27 -7.64 -28.20 36.07
CA GLY A 27 -6.22 -28.53 36.18
C GLY A 27 -5.23 -27.41 35.79
N MET A 28 -5.69 -26.17 35.61
CA MET A 28 -4.83 -25.03 35.33
C MET A 28 -4.05 -24.58 36.57
N PRO A 29 -2.73 -24.29 36.47
CA PRO A 29 -1.97 -23.70 37.57
C PRO A 29 -2.55 -22.35 38.04
N SER A 30 -2.52 -22.09 39.35
CA SER A 30 -3.19 -20.94 39.97
C SER A 30 -2.77 -19.57 39.40
N GLU A 31 -1.49 -19.41 39.03
CA GLU A 31 -0.95 -18.19 38.43
C GLU A 31 -1.56 -17.92 37.05
N GLY A 32 -1.53 -18.91 36.16
CA GLY A 32 -2.15 -18.82 34.84
C GLY A 32 -3.68 -18.67 34.91
N ALA A 33 -4.32 -19.30 35.89
CA ALA A 33 -5.76 -19.16 36.13
C ALA A 33 -6.15 -17.73 36.54
N GLU A 34 -5.38 -17.07 37.41
CA GLU A 34 -5.57 -15.67 37.78
C GLU A 34 -5.35 -14.74 36.57
N VAL A 35 -4.33 -14.99 35.73
CA VAL A 35 -4.12 -14.22 34.48
C VAL A 35 -5.32 -14.36 33.53
N VAL A 36 -5.75 -15.59 33.19
CA VAL A 36 -6.89 -15.82 32.29
C VAL A 36 -8.17 -15.21 32.86
N ALA A 37 -8.49 -15.45 34.13
CA ALA A 37 -9.68 -14.90 34.77
C ALA A 37 -9.69 -13.36 34.75
N ARG A 38 -8.55 -12.72 35.01
CA ARG A 38 -8.40 -11.26 34.94
C ARG A 38 -8.66 -10.72 33.54
N CYS A 39 -8.12 -11.37 32.50
CA CYS A 39 -8.36 -10.99 31.09
C CYS A 39 -9.84 -11.10 30.70
N LEU A 40 -10.52 -12.18 31.10
CA LEU A 40 -11.94 -12.40 30.80
C LEU A 40 -12.83 -11.38 31.53
N VAL A 41 -12.57 -11.13 32.81
CA VAL A 41 -13.29 -10.11 33.59
C VAL A 41 -13.01 -8.70 33.07
N ALA A 42 -11.80 -8.40 32.57
CA ALA A 42 -11.48 -7.11 31.95
C ALA A 42 -12.26 -6.85 30.64
N ALA A 43 -12.55 -7.91 29.86
CA ALA A 43 -13.42 -7.84 28.69
C ALA A 43 -14.89 -7.62 29.08
N ASP A 44 -15.38 -8.37 30.07
CA ASP A 44 -16.74 -8.18 30.61
C ASP A 44 -16.93 -6.81 31.27
N LEU A 45 -15.91 -6.25 31.95
CA LEU A 45 -15.98 -4.90 32.51
C LEU A 45 -16.08 -3.83 31.41
N ARG A 46 -15.27 -3.93 30.34
CA ARG A 46 -15.35 -3.03 29.17
C ARG A 46 -16.62 -3.22 28.32
N GLY A 47 -17.44 -4.24 28.60
CA GLY A 47 -18.66 -4.54 27.85
C GLY A 47 -18.44 -5.30 26.55
N VAL A 48 -17.25 -5.89 26.38
CA VAL A 48 -16.91 -6.79 25.27
C VAL A 48 -17.38 -8.21 25.64
N ASP A 49 -18.68 -8.33 25.95
CA ASP A 49 -19.34 -9.53 26.50
C ASP A 49 -19.02 -10.82 25.71
N THR A 50 -18.68 -10.73 24.42
CA THR A 50 -18.34 -11.87 23.55
C THR A 50 -16.94 -12.44 23.72
N HIS A 51 -16.09 -11.83 24.55
CA HIS A 51 -14.72 -12.25 24.84
C HIS A 51 -14.44 -12.39 26.35
N GLY A 52 -15.47 -12.26 27.19
CA GLY A 52 -15.40 -12.43 28.64
C GLY A 52 -15.72 -13.84 29.13
N CYS A 53 -16.17 -13.96 30.37
CA CYS A 53 -16.30 -15.24 31.08
C CYS A 53 -17.26 -16.23 30.42
N ASN A 54 -18.22 -15.80 29.60
CA ASN A 54 -19.08 -16.73 28.82
C ASN A 54 -18.30 -17.60 27.81
N ARG A 55 -17.01 -17.33 27.57
CA ARG A 55 -16.10 -18.22 26.84
C ARG A 55 -15.63 -19.44 27.63
N LEU A 56 -15.69 -19.44 28.96
CA LEU A 56 -15.16 -20.51 29.81
C LEU A 56 -15.64 -21.92 29.41
N PRO A 57 -16.95 -22.19 29.18
CA PRO A 57 -17.40 -23.51 28.75
C PRO A 57 -16.76 -23.99 27.45
N SER A 58 -16.49 -23.08 26.49
CA SER A 58 -15.79 -23.44 25.24
C SER A 58 -14.32 -23.80 25.46
N TYR A 59 -13.63 -23.14 26.38
CA TYR A 59 -12.26 -23.50 26.74
C TYR A 59 -12.20 -24.81 27.54
N MET A 60 -13.12 -25.03 28.48
CA MET A 60 -13.14 -26.24 29.29
C MET A 60 -13.49 -27.47 28.41
N GLU A 61 -14.33 -27.31 27.39
CA GLU A 61 -14.53 -28.35 26.37
C GLU A 61 -13.23 -28.66 25.61
N ARG A 62 -12.49 -27.65 25.15
CA ARG A 62 -11.18 -27.87 24.48
C ARG A 62 -10.17 -28.60 25.38
N ILE A 63 -10.16 -28.31 26.69
CA ILE A 63 -9.34 -29.04 27.67
C ILE A 63 -9.80 -30.49 27.79
N ARG A 64 -11.11 -30.73 27.95
CA ARG A 64 -11.68 -32.09 28.08
C ARG A 64 -11.53 -32.94 26.82
N GLN A 65 -11.40 -32.33 25.64
CA GLN A 65 -11.04 -33.01 24.38
C GLN A 65 -9.53 -33.05 24.10
N GLY A 66 -8.67 -32.51 24.99
CA GLY A 66 -7.21 -32.56 24.85
C GLY A 66 -6.59 -31.66 23.76
N VAL A 67 -7.35 -30.69 23.22
CA VAL A 67 -6.89 -29.77 22.15
C VAL A 67 -6.54 -28.36 22.65
N LEU A 68 -6.41 -28.23 23.97
CA LEU A 68 -5.91 -27.08 24.73
C LEU A 68 -5.34 -27.63 26.04
N ASP A 69 -4.03 -27.57 26.24
CA ASP A 69 -3.41 -27.99 27.50
C ASP A 69 -3.52 -26.86 28.55
N PRO A 70 -4.18 -27.08 29.70
CA PRO A 70 -4.26 -26.08 30.77
C PRO A 70 -2.94 -25.88 31.52
N LYS A 71 -1.93 -26.74 31.32
CA LYS A 71 -0.61 -26.68 31.95
C LYS A 71 0.50 -26.17 31.02
N ALA A 72 0.23 -26.09 29.71
CA ALA A 72 1.15 -25.56 28.73
C ALA A 72 1.53 -24.11 29.10
N THR A 73 2.82 -23.92 29.35
CA THR A 73 3.43 -22.63 29.69
C THR A 73 4.20 -22.15 28.47
N PRO A 74 3.98 -20.92 27.99
CA PRO A 74 4.65 -20.43 26.78
C PRO A 74 6.16 -20.30 27.01
N THR A 75 6.96 -20.66 26.00
CA THR A 75 8.42 -20.46 26.01
C THR A 75 8.80 -19.23 25.18
N LEU A 76 9.87 -18.55 25.56
CA LEU A 76 10.35 -17.32 24.92
C LEU A 76 11.80 -17.48 24.48
N ASP A 77 12.06 -17.13 23.22
CA ASP A 77 13.37 -17.05 22.60
C ASP A 77 13.67 -15.59 22.23
N GLN A 78 14.87 -15.09 22.55
CA GLN A 78 15.26 -13.71 22.26
C GLN A 78 16.20 -13.66 21.05
N VAL A 79 15.62 -13.35 19.89
CA VAL A 79 16.28 -13.33 18.58
C VAL A 79 17.26 -12.15 18.45
N THR A 80 16.90 -10.98 18.96
CA THR A 80 17.76 -9.78 19.01
C THR A 80 17.44 -8.95 20.27
N PRO A 81 18.24 -7.90 20.60
CA PRO A 81 17.91 -7.02 21.73
C PRO A 81 16.53 -6.34 21.67
N VAL A 82 15.91 -6.27 20.47
CA VAL A 82 14.58 -5.66 20.25
C VAL A 82 13.53 -6.61 19.64
N VAL A 83 13.90 -7.88 19.38
CA VAL A 83 13.00 -8.89 18.79
C VAL A 83 13.03 -10.18 19.59
N ALA A 84 11.86 -10.70 19.95
CA ALA A 84 11.71 -12.04 20.53
C ALA A 84 10.64 -12.86 19.78
N GLN A 85 10.69 -14.17 19.93
CA GLN A 85 9.62 -15.08 19.54
C GLN A 85 9.10 -15.84 20.76
N VAL A 86 7.77 -16.04 20.83
CA VAL A 86 7.12 -16.87 21.85
C VAL A 86 6.45 -18.06 21.18
N ASP A 87 6.67 -19.26 21.71
CA ASP A 87 5.89 -20.44 21.35
C ASP A 87 4.83 -20.69 22.42
N GLY A 88 3.55 -20.63 22.02
CA GLY A 88 2.40 -20.81 22.89
C GLY A 88 2.10 -22.28 23.24
N HIS A 89 2.76 -23.24 22.60
CA HIS A 89 2.58 -24.69 22.80
C HIS A 89 1.12 -25.19 22.73
N ASN A 90 0.27 -24.46 21.99
CA ASN A 90 -1.19 -24.58 21.94
C ASN A 90 -1.88 -24.57 23.34
N GLY A 91 -1.25 -23.90 24.32
CA GLY A 91 -1.84 -23.51 25.60
C GLY A 91 -2.70 -22.25 25.50
N PHE A 92 -3.11 -21.70 26.66
CA PHE A 92 -3.93 -20.48 26.71
C PHE A 92 -3.19 -19.26 26.16
N GLY A 93 -3.67 -18.70 25.05
CA GLY A 93 -3.04 -17.55 24.39
C GLY A 93 -2.96 -16.29 25.26
N PHE A 94 -3.82 -16.16 26.27
CA PHE A 94 -3.74 -15.11 27.31
C PHE A 94 -2.36 -15.07 28.00
N LEU A 95 -1.74 -16.25 28.20
CA LEU A 95 -0.41 -16.36 28.81
C LEU A 95 0.68 -15.96 27.81
N ALA A 96 0.62 -16.50 26.58
CA ALA A 96 1.58 -16.20 25.53
C ALA A 96 1.59 -14.71 25.16
N ALA A 97 0.40 -14.11 24.96
CA ALA A 97 0.25 -12.70 24.66
C ALA A 97 0.63 -11.78 25.83
N SER A 98 0.46 -12.23 27.08
CA SER A 98 0.95 -11.52 28.27
C SER A 98 2.49 -11.51 28.29
N LEU A 99 3.11 -12.69 28.26
CA LEU A 99 4.58 -12.84 28.27
C LEU A 99 5.24 -12.09 27.10
N GLY A 100 4.64 -12.17 25.90
CA GLY A 100 5.14 -11.46 24.74
C GLY A 100 5.02 -9.93 24.86
N MET A 101 3.94 -9.40 25.43
CA MET A 101 3.83 -7.96 25.66
C MET A 101 4.77 -7.47 26.76
N ASP A 102 4.90 -8.24 27.85
CA ASP A 102 5.84 -7.91 28.94
C ASP A 102 7.28 -7.85 28.42
N LYS A 103 7.69 -8.78 27.55
CA LYS A 103 9.00 -8.74 26.91
C LYS A 103 9.13 -7.60 25.89
N ALA A 104 8.06 -7.29 25.14
CA ALA A 104 8.06 -6.12 24.25
C ALA A 104 8.30 -4.82 25.05
N ILE A 105 7.65 -4.67 26.21
CA ILE A 105 7.83 -3.55 27.14
C ILE A 105 9.26 -3.50 27.69
N GLU A 106 9.82 -4.63 28.13
CA GLU A 106 11.20 -4.73 28.63
C GLU A 106 12.23 -4.25 27.58
N MET A 107 12.10 -4.75 26.35
CA MET A 107 12.96 -4.36 25.22
C MET A 107 12.76 -2.88 24.84
N ALA A 108 11.50 -2.42 24.76
CA ALA A 108 11.19 -1.03 24.42
C ALA A 108 11.65 -0.04 25.50
N GLY A 109 11.64 -0.43 26.78
CA GLY A 109 12.17 0.39 27.88
C GLY A 109 13.67 0.66 27.76
N THR A 110 14.42 -0.31 27.22
CA THR A 110 15.88 -0.26 27.07
C THR A 110 16.32 0.35 25.73
N TYR A 111 15.65 -0.03 24.63
CA TYR A 111 16.07 0.27 23.25
C TYR A 111 15.06 1.10 22.45
N GLY A 112 13.97 1.55 23.07
CA GLY A 112 12.93 2.36 22.44
C GLY A 112 11.82 1.58 21.72
N ILE A 113 12.13 0.39 21.20
CA ILE A 113 11.16 -0.50 20.55
C ILE A 113 11.36 -1.95 21.00
N GLY A 114 10.26 -2.70 21.10
CA GLY A 114 10.26 -4.14 21.31
C GLY A 114 9.19 -4.79 20.44
N MET A 115 9.56 -5.83 19.69
CA MET A 115 8.69 -6.54 18.76
C MET A 115 8.67 -8.03 19.12
N VAL A 116 7.48 -8.62 19.24
CA VAL A 116 7.34 -10.04 19.59
C VAL A 116 6.36 -10.75 18.66
N SER A 117 6.86 -11.79 17.99
CA SER A 117 6.06 -12.72 17.20
C SER A 117 5.66 -13.91 18.07
N ILE A 118 4.39 -14.32 18.03
CA ILE A 118 3.87 -15.42 18.85
C ILE A 118 3.30 -16.50 17.93
N LYS A 119 3.79 -17.73 18.07
CA LYS A 119 3.36 -18.89 17.30
C LYS A 119 2.67 -19.95 18.14
N HIS A 120 1.94 -20.86 17.49
CA HIS A 120 1.30 -22.02 18.12
C HIS A 120 0.43 -21.65 19.35
N SER A 121 -0.40 -20.63 19.24
CA SER A 121 -1.19 -20.08 20.37
C SER A 121 -2.69 -20.38 20.23
N ASN A 122 -3.47 -19.95 21.23
CA ASN A 122 -4.93 -19.93 21.20
C ASN A 122 -5.47 -18.49 21.23
N HIS A 123 -6.79 -18.36 21.14
CA HIS A 123 -7.52 -17.11 21.37
C HIS A 123 -7.23 -16.50 22.77
N PHE A 124 -6.76 -15.25 22.81
CA PHE A 124 -6.38 -14.51 24.04
C PHE A 124 -7.38 -13.44 24.50
N GLY A 125 -8.62 -13.48 24.00
CA GLY A 125 -9.70 -12.59 24.46
C GLY A 125 -9.78 -11.28 23.68
N MET A 126 -9.80 -10.17 24.41
CA MET A 126 -9.94 -8.81 23.91
C MET A 126 -8.56 -8.14 23.82
N SER A 127 -8.16 -7.65 22.65
CA SER A 127 -6.82 -7.09 22.42
C SER A 127 -6.56 -5.79 23.18
N ALA A 128 -7.60 -5.02 23.52
CA ALA A 128 -7.50 -3.86 24.40
C ALA A 128 -6.82 -4.17 25.75
N TRP A 129 -6.91 -5.40 26.27
CA TRP A 129 -6.19 -5.79 27.49
C TRP A 129 -4.68 -5.88 27.27
N ILE A 130 -4.24 -6.43 26.14
CA ILE A 130 -2.81 -6.54 25.80
C ILE A 130 -2.23 -5.14 25.51
N VAL A 131 -2.99 -4.28 24.82
CA VAL A 131 -2.66 -2.87 24.61
C VAL A 131 -2.57 -2.11 25.95
N GLN A 132 -3.47 -2.37 26.90
CA GLN A 132 -3.47 -1.72 28.23
C GLN A 132 -2.15 -1.94 28.97
N ARG A 133 -1.57 -3.15 28.95
CA ARG A 133 -0.28 -3.45 29.62
C ARG A 133 0.86 -2.50 29.20
N ALA A 134 0.91 -2.15 27.92
CA ALA A 134 1.89 -1.20 27.40
C ALA A 134 1.57 0.23 27.83
N ILE A 135 0.30 0.65 27.80
CA ILE A 135 -0.15 1.98 28.23
C ILE A 135 0.13 2.21 29.72
N ASP A 136 -0.10 1.20 30.56
CA ASP A 136 0.21 1.21 32.00
C ASP A 136 1.72 1.40 32.25
N SER A 137 2.54 0.94 31.29
CA SER A 137 4.00 1.12 31.26
C SER A 137 4.43 2.43 30.56
N ASN A 138 3.49 3.34 30.27
CA ASN A 138 3.68 4.59 29.52
C ASN A 138 4.19 4.40 28.06
N MET A 139 3.88 3.26 27.44
CA MET A 139 4.28 2.94 26.07
C MET A 139 3.11 2.94 25.10
N MET A 140 3.39 3.25 23.83
CA MET A 140 2.48 2.99 22.72
C MET A 140 2.54 1.50 22.33
N SER A 141 1.47 0.97 21.73
CA SER A 141 1.44 -0.43 21.30
C SER A 141 0.64 -0.67 20.02
N LEU A 142 1.06 -1.69 19.27
CA LEU A 142 0.33 -2.33 18.18
C LEU A 142 0.14 -3.81 18.53
N VAL A 143 -1.07 -4.34 18.33
CA VAL A 143 -1.43 -5.74 18.63
C VAL A 143 -2.23 -6.31 17.47
N PHE A 144 -1.65 -7.32 16.81
CA PHE A 144 -2.23 -8.06 15.69
C PHE A 144 -2.42 -9.53 16.06
N THR A 145 -3.42 -10.18 15.49
CA THR A 145 -3.63 -11.64 15.58
C THR A 145 -4.40 -12.12 14.36
N ASN A 146 -4.28 -13.39 13.99
CA ASN A 146 -5.23 -14.01 13.06
C ASN A 146 -6.28 -14.86 13.81
N SER A 147 -7.22 -15.47 13.08
CA SER A 147 -8.32 -16.28 13.63
C SER A 147 -8.98 -17.14 12.55
N SER A 148 -9.82 -18.08 12.97
CA SER A 148 -10.59 -18.97 12.09
C SER A 148 -11.42 -18.24 11.03
N PRO A 149 -11.55 -18.81 9.81
CA PRO A 149 -12.16 -18.15 8.66
C PRO A 149 -13.62 -17.77 8.89
N ALA A 150 -13.95 -16.50 8.68
CA ALA A 150 -15.27 -15.93 8.95
C ALA A 150 -15.68 -14.80 7.98
N LEU A 151 -14.72 -14.14 7.32
CA LEU A 151 -14.93 -13.14 6.26
C LEU A 151 -14.46 -13.68 4.89
N PRO A 152 -15.03 -13.20 3.78
CA PRO A 152 -14.46 -13.38 2.46
C PRO A 152 -13.37 -12.35 2.18
N ALA A 153 -12.45 -12.69 1.28
CA ALA A 153 -11.67 -11.68 0.58
C ALA A 153 -12.61 -10.83 -0.31
N PHE A 154 -12.27 -9.55 -0.55
CA PHE A 154 -13.10 -8.68 -1.37
C PHE A 154 -13.30 -9.25 -2.80
N GLY A 155 -14.56 -9.33 -3.24
CA GLY A 155 -14.95 -9.99 -4.50
C GLY A 155 -15.17 -11.51 -4.39
N GLY A 156 -14.86 -12.13 -3.25
CA GLY A 156 -15.16 -13.53 -2.96
C GLY A 156 -16.44 -13.73 -2.13
N ARG A 157 -16.93 -14.97 -2.08
CA ARG A 157 -18.08 -15.40 -1.25
C ARG A 157 -17.75 -16.47 -0.19
N SER A 158 -16.56 -17.05 -0.22
CA SER A 158 -16.12 -18.11 0.70
C SER A 158 -15.49 -17.54 1.97
N LYS A 159 -15.69 -18.18 3.11
CA LYS A 159 -15.03 -17.85 4.39
C LYS A 159 -13.56 -18.25 4.29
N VAL A 160 -12.64 -17.28 4.32
CA VAL A 160 -11.18 -17.50 4.21
C VAL A 160 -10.42 -16.66 5.23
N LEU A 161 -10.81 -15.39 5.41
CA LEU A 161 -10.12 -14.45 6.28
C LEU A 161 -10.73 -14.46 7.69
N GLY A 162 -9.90 -14.26 8.71
CA GLY A 162 -10.34 -14.12 10.10
C GLY A 162 -11.13 -12.82 10.36
N VAL A 163 -11.82 -12.76 11.50
CA VAL A 163 -12.45 -11.54 12.05
C VAL A 163 -11.58 -10.86 13.12
N SER A 164 -10.28 -11.13 13.10
CA SER A 164 -9.40 -10.76 14.21
C SER A 164 -9.23 -9.26 14.42
N PRO A 165 -9.11 -8.82 15.68
CA PRO A 165 -8.89 -7.42 15.97
C PRO A 165 -7.54 -6.92 15.46
N LEU A 166 -7.58 -5.78 14.76
CA LEU A 166 -6.50 -4.82 14.76
C LEU A 166 -6.67 -3.95 16.01
N ALA A 167 -5.68 -3.96 16.90
CA ALA A 167 -5.68 -3.11 18.08
C ALA A 167 -4.40 -2.29 18.19
N CYS A 168 -4.52 -1.10 18.77
CA CYS A 168 -3.39 -0.22 19.08
C CYS A 168 -3.77 0.78 20.18
N GLY A 169 -2.78 1.40 20.80
CA GLY A 169 -3.04 2.39 21.84
C GLY A 169 -1.84 3.24 22.24
N ALA A 170 -2.12 4.29 23.01
CA ALA A 170 -1.14 5.27 23.46
C ALA A 170 -1.56 5.91 24.80
N PRO A 171 -0.61 6.24 25.69
CA PRO A 171 -0.90 6.92 26.94
C PRO A 171 -1.37 8.36 26.72
N ALA A 172 -2.22 8.84 27.62
CA ALA A 172 -2.67 10.23 27.68
C ALA A 172 -2.18 10.91 28.98
N GLY A 173 -2.48 12.20 29.17
CA GLY A 173 -2.11 12.96 30.35
C GLY A 173 -3.25 12.99 31.38
N THR A 174 -4.14 13.95 31.18
CA THR A 174 -5.36 14.18 31.97
C THR A 174 -6.59 13.54 31.38
N THR A 175 -6.56 13.18 30.09
CA THR A 175 -7.66 12.53 29.38
C THR A 175 -7.56 11.00 29.44
N ARG A 176 -8.59 10.30 28.96
CA ARG A 176 -8.58 8.83 28.90
C ARG A 176 -7.58 8.36 27.81
N PRO A 177 -6.77 7.32 28.06
CA PRO A 177 -5.84 6.80 27.07
C PRO A 177 -6.54 6.36 25.78
N PHE A 178 -5.83 6.51 24.66
CA PHE A 178 -6.26 6.05 23.35
C PHE A 178 -6.16 4.52 23.28
N ILE A 179 -7.29 3.84 23.03
CA ILE A 179 -7.31 2.39 22.79
C ILE A 179 -8.25 2.09 21.62
N LEU A 180 -7.69 1.69 20.48
CA LEU A 180 -8.44 1.08 19.40
C LEU A 180 -8.38 -0.45 19.55
N ASP A 181 -9.53 -1.11 19.50
CA ASP A 181 -9.66 -2.56 19.38
C ASP A 181 -10.84 -2.85 18.44
N MET A 182 -10.56 -3.27 17.20
CA MET A 182 -11.59 -3.41 16.17
C MET A 182 -11.39 -4.63 15.26
N ALA A 183 -12.44 -5.44 15.12
CA ALA A 183 -12.53 -6.46 14.08
C ALA A 183 -12.79 -5.82 12.70
N PRO A 184 -12.14 -6.26 11.60
CA PRO A 184 -12.29 -5.70 10.26
C PRO A 184 -13.65 -6.02 9.58
N SER A 185 -14.64 -6.50 10.32
CA SER A 185 -16.01 -6.77 9.85
C SER A 185 -16.91 -5.54 10.00
N ILE A 186 -17.74 -5.22 9.01
CA ILE A 186 -18.69 -4.10 9.10
C ILE A 186 -19.74 -4.26 10.21
N ALA A 187 -20.15 -5.50 10.48
CA ALA A 187 -21.09 -5.83 11.54
C ALA A 187 -20.79 -7.23 12.10
N ALA A 188 -20.72 -7.36 13.42
CA ALA A 188 -20.62 -8.66 14.08
C ALA A 188 -21.93 -9.46 13.96
N ARG A 189 -21.87 -10.80 13.86
CA ARG A 189 -23.05 -11.70 13.75
C ARG A 189 -24.13 -11.41 14.80
N GLY A 190 -23.74 -10.98 16.01
CA GLY A 190 -24.67 -10.59 17.07
C GLY A 190 -25.62 -9.43 16.71
N LYS A 191 -25.26 -8.51 15.80
CA LYS A 191 -26.17 -7.49 15.25
C LYS A 191 -27.22 -8.16 14.34
N ILE A 192 -26.81 -9.08 13.47
CA ILE A 192 -27.70 -9.83 12.57
C ILE A 192 -28.68 -10.71 13.37
N TYR A 193 -28.21 -11.43 14.40
CA TYR A 193 -29.09 -12.17 15.32
C TYR A 193 -30.06 -11.27 16.12
N LYS A 194 -29.70 -10.01 16.40
CA LYS A 194 -30.63 -9.03 17.00
C LYS A 194 -31.71 -8.62 15.99
N ALA A 195 -31.33 -8.30 14.75
CA ALA A 195 -32.27 -7.97 13.68
C ALA A 195 -33.25 -9.13 13.40
N LYS A 196 -32.74 -10.36 13.24
CA LYS A 196 -33.54 -11.59 13.05
C LYS A 196 -34.62 -11.77 14.12
N ARG A 197 -34.28 -11.57 15.40
CA ARG A 197 -35.22 -11.72 16.53
C ARG A 197 -36.27 -10.61 16.62
N ARG A 198 -36.10 -9.51 15.87
CA ARG A 198 -37.03 -8.37 15.85
C ARG A 198 -37.86 -8.30 14.56
N GLY A 199 -37.54 -9.11 13.55
CA GLY A 199 -38.10 -8.96 12.20
C GLY A 199 -37.55 -7.73 11.45
N GLU A 200 -36.43 -7.16 11.91
CA GLU A 200 -35.78 -6.01 11.26
C GLU A 200 -34.93 -6.49 10.07
N LYS A 201 -34.96 -5.74 8.97
CA LYS A 201 -33.99 -5.91 7.87
C LYS A 201 -32.61 -5.41 8.27
N ILE A 202 -31.56 -5.97 7.66
CA ILE A 202 -30.19 -5.43 7.77
C ILE A 202 -29.82 -4.60 6.52
N PRO A 203 -28.87 -3.65 6.63
CA PRO A 203 -28.26 -3.03 5.46
C PRO A 203 -27.59 -4.04 4.52
N LEU A 204 -27.73 -3.81 3.21
CA LEU A 204 -27.22 -4.70 2.15
C LEU A 204 -25.69 -4.85 2.13
N ASP A 205 -24.96 -3.92 2.74
CA ASP A 205 -23.50 -3.95 2.84
C ASP A 205 -22.99 -4.79 4.03
N TRP A 206 -23.87 -5.34 4.88
CA TRP A 206 -23.46 -6.14 6.04
C TRP A 206 -23.05 -7.57 5.70
N ALA A 207 -23.71 -8.20 4.74
CA ALA A 207 -23.57 -9.62 4.47
C ALA A 207 -23.99 -10.02 3.05
N LEU A 208 -23.43 -11.16 2.61
CA LEU A 208 -23.92 -11.91 1.45
C LEU A 208 -24.71 -13.14 1.93
N ASP A 209 -25.64 -13.61 1.10
CA ASP A 209 -26.30 -14.90 1.26
C ASP A 209 -25.39 -16.10 0.88
N ALA A 210 -25.93 -17.32 0.89
CA ALA A 210 -25.19 -18.54 0.56
C ALA A 210 -24.74 -18.60 -0.92
N ASP A 211 -25.46 -17.93 -1.82
CA ASP A 211 -25.09 -17.83 -3.24
C ASP A 211 -24.03 -16.75 -3.48
N GLY A 212 -23.95 -15.75 -2.61
CA GLY A 212 -22.99 -14.64 -2.67
C GLY A 212 -23.62 -13.30 -3.06
N ASN A 213 -24.95 -13.18 -3.01
CA ASN A 213 -25.65 -11.93 -3.29
C ASN A 213 -25.76 -11.06 -2.02
N PRO A 214 -25.63 -9.72 -2.11
CA PRO A 214 -25.96 -8.82 -1.01
C PRO A 214 -27.40 -9.04 -0.51
N THR A 215 -27.60 -9.12 0.80
CA THR A 215 -28.91 -9.50 1.37
C THR A 215 -29.32 -8.65 2.56
N ASP A 216 -30.60 -8.27 2.61
CA ASP A 216 -31.22 -7.54 3.71
C ASP A 216 -32.00 -8.46 4.68
N ASP A 217 -32.06 -9.76 4.39
CA ASP A 217 -32.68 -10.80 5.22
C ASP A 217 -31.67 -11.34 6.25
N PRO A 218 -31.90 -11.13 7.56
CA PRO A 218 -31.05 -11.65 8.62
C PRO A 218 -30.88 -13.18 8.62
N SER A 219 -31.78 -13.94 7.98
CA SER A 219 -31.68 -15.41 7.87
C SER A 219 -30.61 -15.81 6.87
N LYS A 220 -30.76 -15.35 5.61
CA LYS A 220 -29.80 -15.59 4.53
C LYS A 220 -28.40 -15.10 4.88
N ALA A 221 -28.31 -13.94 5.52
CA ALA A 221 -27.07 -13.36 6.04
C ALA A 221 -26.33 -14.22 7.08
N LEU A 222 -27.06 -15.07 7.82
CA LEU A 222 -26.46 -15.97 8.80
C LEU A 222 -25.95 -17.27 8.17
N GLU A 223 -26.57 -17.71 7.07
CA GLU A 223 -26.17 -18.87 6.26
C GLU A 223 -24.90 -18.55 5.44
N GLY A 224 -24.88 -17.37 4.78
CA GLY A 224 -23.76 -16.87 3.99
C GLY A 224 -22.59 -16.28 4.80
N VAL A 225 -22.13 -15.09 4.43
CA VAL A 225 -20.90 -14.44 4.94
C VAL A 225 -21.11 -12.98 5.33
N MET A 226 -20.42 -12.51 6.37
CA MET A 226 -20.34 -11.09 6.70
C MET A 226 -19.28 -10.41 5.81
N LEU A 227 -19.47 -9.12 5.50
CA LEU A 227 -18.53 -8.37 4.68
C LEU A 227 -17.45 -7.62 5.50
N PRO A 228 -16.23 -7.45 4.95
CA PRO A 228 -15.22 -6.57 5.55
C PRO A 228 -15.62 -5.08 5.49
N MET A 229 -15.28 -4.33 6.53
CA MET A 229 -15.56 -2.88 6.61
C MET A 229 -14.84 -2.10 5.51
N GLY A 230 -15.52 -1.16 4.85
CA GLY A 230 -14.92 -0.38 3.76
C GLY A 230 -14.45 -1.23 2.57
N GLY A 231 -15.05 -2.42 2.37
CA GLY A 231 -14.82 -3.28 1.20
C GLY A 231 -13.35 -3.73 1.07
N PRO A 232 -12.62 -3.31 0.01
CA PRO A 232 -11.23 -3.70 -0.19
C PRO A 232 -10.33 -3.35 1.00
N LYS A 233 -10.61 -2.27 1.73
CA LYS A 233 -9.78 -1.80 2.85
C LYS A 233 -9.84 -2.76 4.05
N GLY A 234 -11.02 -3.16 4.49
CA GLY A 234 -11.19 -4.17 5.54
C GLY A 234 -10.67 -5.54 5.12
N SER A 235 -10.84 -5.91 3.85
CA SER A 235 -10.23 -7.14 3.31
C SER A 235 -8.70 -7.11 3.36
N ALA A 236 -8.08 -5.98 3.04
CA ALA A 236 -6.63 -5.81 3.13
C ALA A 236 -6.14 -5.83 4.59
N LEU A 237 -6.87 -5.23 5.53
CA LEU A 237 -6.57 -5.32 6.97
C LEU A 237 -6.67 -6.75 7.50
N ALA A 238 -7.69 -7.51 7.08
CA ALA A 238 -7.83 -8.93 7.45
C ALA A 238 -6.73 -9.82 6.84
N ILE A 239 -6.26 -9.53 5.62
CA ILE A 239 -5.08 -10.18 5.03
C ILE A 239 -3.80 -9.79 5.79
N MET A 240 -3.65 -8.52 6.17
CA MET A 240 -2.51 -8.03 6.95
C MET A 240 -2.39 -8.76 8.30
N MET A 241 -3.51 -9.04 8.97
CA MET A 241 -3.54 -9.87 10.18
C MET A 241 -2.96 -11.27 9.93
N ASP A 242 -3.34 -11.93 8.85
CA ASP A 242 -2.85 -13.26 8.48
C ASP A 242 -1.36 -13.27 8.09
N VAL A 243 -0.88 -12.19 7.46
CA VAL A 243 0.55 -12.01 7.13
C VAL A 243 1.39 -11.81 8.39
N PHE A 244 1.08 -10.82 9.23
CA PHE A 244 1.89 -10.51 10.41
C PHE A 244 1.75 -11.53 11.54
N SER A 245 0.61 -12.22 11.63
CA SER A 245 0.32 -13.08 12.78
C SER A 245 0.37 -14.57 12.44
N GLY A 246 -0.07 -14.98 11.24
CA GLY A 246 0.06 -16.36 10.77
C GLY A 246 1.41 -16.60 10.12
N VAL A 247 1.58 -16.08 8.90
CA VAL A 247 2.75 -16.34 8.03
C VAL A 247 4.08 -15.97 8.70
N LEU A 248 4.15 -14.80 9.36
CA LEU A 248 5.37 -14.31 10.03
C LEU A 248 5.65 -15.00 11.38
N SER A 249 4.68 -15.66 12.01
CA SER A 249 4.93 -16.47 13.23
C SER A 249 5.29 -17.92 12.92
N GLY A 250 4.81 -18.45 11.79
CA GLY A 250 4.86 -19.87 11.45
C GLY A 250 3.63 -20.67 11.91
N SER A 251 2.58 -20.00 12.41
CA SER A 251 1.29 -20.64 12.74
C SER A 251 0.39 -20.73 11.51
N ALA A 252 -0.70 -21.49 11.60
CA ALA A 252 -1.74 -21.56 10.59
C ALA A 252 -2.23 -20.17 10.11
N PHE A 253 -2.53 -20.08 8.81
CA PHE A 253 -2.98 -18.89 8.10
C PHE A 253 -3.95 -19.31 6.97
N ALA A 254 -4.42 -18.38 6.14
CA ALA A 254 -5.27 -18.64 4.96
C ALA A 254 -6.52 -19.50 5.24
N GLY A 255 -7.09 -19.35 6.45
CA GLY A 255 -8.28 -20.09 6.88
C GLY A 255 -8.01 -21.44 7.57
N HIS A 256 -6.76 -21.85 7.80
CA HIS A 256 -6.45 -23.11 8.49
C HIS A 256 -6.60 -23.06 10.02
N VAL A 257 -6.57 -21.86 10.61
CA VAL A 257 -6.75 -21.61 12.05
C VAL A 257 -8.09 -22.17 12.55
N THR A 258 -8.08 -22.93 13.65
CA THR A 258 -9.29 -23.59 14.16
C THR A 258 -10.16 -22.62 14.96
N ASN A 259 -11.47 -22.79 14.87
CA ASN A 259 -12.43 -21.98 15.62
C ASN A 259 -12.32 -22.29 17.13
N PRO A 260 -12.30 -21.29 18.04
CA PRO A 260 -12.30 -21.56 19.49
C PRO A 260 -13.51 -22.38 19.99
N TYR A 261 -14.61 -22.42 19.23
CA TYR A 261 -15.78 -23.28 19.51
C TYR A 261 -15.71 -24.70 18.89
N ASP A 262 -14.65 -25.01 18.13
CA ASP A 262 -14.43 -26.32 17.49
C ASP A 262 -13.31 -27.08 18.24
N PRO A 263 -13.66 -28.06 19.08
CA PRO A 263 -12.69 -28.79 19.88
C PRO A 263 -12.06 -30.00 19.14
N SER A 264 -12.20 -30.12 17.82
CA SER A 264 -11.69 -31.27 17.07
C SER A 264 -10.17 -31.29 16.87
N LYS A 265 -9.51 -30.12 16.92
CA LYS A 265 -8.05 -29.97 16.74
C LYS A 265 -7.51 -28.71 17.44
N PRO A 266 -6.18 -28.61 17.68
CA PRO A 266 -5.54 -27.42 18.25
C PRO A 266 -5.87 -26.14 17.47
N ALA A 267 -5.77 -24.97 18.10
CA ALA A 267 -6.21 -23.71 17.49
C ALA A 267 -5.22 -23.19 16.45
N ASP A 268 -3.93 -23.29 16.78
CA ASP A 268 -2.79 -22.80 15.99
C ASP A 268 -2.95 -21.35 15.51
N VAL A 269 -3.33 -20.49 16.44
CA VAL A 269 -3.41 -19.03 16.23
C VAL A 269 -2.01 -18.45 16.39
N GLY A 270 -1.65 -17.45 15.58
CA GLY A 270 -0.47 -16.63 15.83
C GLY A 270 -0.82 -15.18 16.15
N HIS A 271 0.11 -14.47 16.79
CA HIS A 271 -0.04 -13.07 17.20
C HIS A 271 1.23 -12.28 16.88
N PHE A 272 1.12 -10.96 16.76
CA PHE A 272 2.26 -10.06 16.60
C PHE A 272 2.05 -8.81 17.45
N LEU A 273 3.02 -8.54 18.32
CA LEU A 273 2.95 -7.50 19.35
C LEU A 273 4.10 -6.51 19.17
N VAL A 274 3.82 -5.22 19.35
CA VAL A 274 4.83 -4.18 19.38
C VAL A 274 4.58 -3.28 20.60
N ALA A 275 5.65 -2.93 21.31
CA ALA A 275 5.69 -1.82 22.25
C ALA A 275 6.68 -0.77 21.72
N ILE A 276 6.32 0.51 21.81
CA ILE A 276 7.13 1.64 21.36
C ILE A 276 7.14 2.69 22.46
N LYS A 277 8.33 3.11 22.88
CA LYS A 277 8.53 4.17 23.86
C LYS A 277 8.23 5.52 23.20
N PRO A 278 7.27 6.34 23.71
CA PRO A 278 6.87 7.58 23.05
C PRO A 278 7.91 8.71 23.20
N ASP A 279 8.82 8.61 24.18
CA ASP A 279 9.76 9.67 24.53
C ASP A 279 11.04 9.73 23.67
N LEU A 280 11.07 8.99 22.56
CA LEU A 280 12.21 8.93 21.62
C LEU A 280 12.38 10.19 20.76
N PHE A 281 11.33 10.99 20.61
CA PHE A 281 11.28 12.13 19.70
C PHE A 281 10.89 13.47 20.36
N LEU A 282 10.23 13.39 21.52
CA LEU A 282 9.77 14.51 22.36
C LEU A 282 9.59 14.00 23.80
N SER A 283 9.40 14.86 24.79
CA SER A 283 9.23 14.38 26.18
C SER A 283 7.91 13.62 26.38
N LEU A 284 7.87 12.70 27.36
CA LEU A 284 6.65 11.97 27.70
C LEU A 284 5.49 12.91 28.09
N ASP A 285 5.79 14.00 28.80
CA ASP A 285 4.79 14.98 29.23
C ASP A 285 4.27 15.81 28.04
N GLU A 286 5.13 16.17 27.09
CA GLU A 286 4.69 16.81 25.85
C GLU A 286 3.84 15.84 25.01
N PHE A 287 4.22 14.56 24.93
CA PHE A 287 3.44 13.54 24.23
C PHE A 287 2.04 13.42 24.82
N LYS A 288 1.95 13.33 26.14
CA LYS A 288 0.68 13.28 26.88
C LYS A 288 -0.17 14.54 26.69
N ALA A 289 0.43 15.73 26.72
CA ALA A 289 -0.27 16.99 26.45
C ALA A 289 -0.80 17.07 25.01
N ARG A 290 -0.05 16.56 24.03
CA ARG A 290 -0.48 16.47 22.62
C ARG A 290 -1.60 15.44 22.42
N MET A 291 -1.58 14.34 23.16
CA MET A 291 -2.68 13.35 23.19
C MET A 291 -3.95 13.92 23.83
N ASP A 292 -3.83 14.66 24.95
CA ASP A 292 -4.96 15.37 25.57
C ASP A 292 -5.58 16.40 24.60
N TYR A 293 -4.74 17.18 23.91
CA TYR A 293 -5.20 18.12 22.88
C TYR A 293 -5.88 17.41 21.70
N LEU A 294 -5.36 16.26 21.24
CA LEU A 294 -6.01 15.45 20.20
C LEU A 294 -7.40 14.96 20.64
N TYR A 295 -7.52 14.43 21.86
CA TYR A 295 -8.81 14.04 22.45
C TYR A 295 -9.79 15.23 22.46
N GLN A 296 -9.37 16.39 22.98
CA GLN A 296 -10.20 17.60 23.04
C GLN A 296 -10.66 18.07 21.65
N ARG A 297 -9.76 18.05 20.65
CA ARG A 297 -10.06 18.45 19.27
C ARG A 297 -11.01 17.49 18.55
N VAL A 298 -10.97 16.20 18.85
CA VAL A 298 -11.89 15.20 18.26
C VAL A 298 -13.26 15.24 18.95
N VAL A 299 -13.31 15.13 20.28
CA VAL A 299 -14.57 15.09 21.06
C VAL A 299 -15.31 16.44 21.03
N GLY A 300 -14.58 17.55 20.99
CA GLY A 300 -15.12 18.91 20.86
C GLY A 300 -15.38 19.38 19.42
N SER A 301 -15.30 18.49 18.42
CA SER A 301 -15.58 18.84 17.03
C SER A 301 -17.08 19.04 16.75
N GLN A 302 -17.44 19.67 15.63
CA GLN A 302 -18.83 19.94 15.28
C GLN A 302 -19.61 18.64 15.07
N LYS A 303 -20.61 18.42 15.92
CA LYS A 303 -21.49 17.25 15.87
C LYS A 303 -22.45 17.35 14.67
N ARG A 304 -22.72 16.21 14.05
CA ARG A 304 -23.81 16.09 13.05
C ARG A 304 -25.18 16.23 13.74
N PRO A 305 -26.25 16.53 12.99
CA PRO A 305 -27.61 16.29 13.45
C PRO A 305 -27.76 14.88 14.03
N ASP A 306 -28.60 14.74 15.06
CA ASP A 306 -28.92 13.50 15.75
C ASP A 306 -27.71 12.78 16.41
N VAL A 307 -26.63 13.52 16.70
CA VAL A 307 -25.45 13.02 17.44
C VAL A 307 -25.23 13.81 18.73
N ASP A 308 -25.61 13.21 19.86
CA ASP A 308 -25.46 13.82 21.20
C ASP A 308 -24.00 14.07 21.60
N ARG A 309 -23.12 13.10 21.30
CA ARG A 309 -21.70 13.09 21.72
C ARG A 309 -20.85 12.35 20.69
N ILE A 310 -19.65 12.88 20.44
CA ILE A 310 -18.57 12.18 19.75
C ILE A 310 -17.73 11.49 20.83
N TYR A 311 -17.32 10.25 20.58
CA TYR A 311 -16.47 9.48 21.49
C TYR A 311 -15.09 9.29 20.89
N PHE A 312 -14.06 9.29 21.74
CA PHE A 312 -12.71 8.91 21.36
C PHE A 312 -12.55 7.37 21.39
N PRO A 313 -11.66 6.75 20.58
CA PRO A 313 -11.51 5.30 20.57
C PRO A 313 -11.10 4.73 21.95
N GLY A 314 -11.89 3.76 22.42
CA GLY A 314 -11.75 3.13 23.73
C GLY A 314 -12.49 3.85 24.86
N GLU A 315 -13.09 5.01 24.61
CA GLU A 315 -13.78 5.80 25.64
C GLU A 315 -15.11 5.17 26.07
N MET A 316 -15.86 4.57 25.14
CA MET A 316 -17.15 3.91 25.43
C MET A 316 -16.96 2.67 26.33
N GLU A 317 -15.87 1.95 26.08
CA GLU A 317 -15.43 0.76 26.80
C GLU A 317 -14.95 1.14 28.21
N GLN A 318 -14.16 2.20 28.33
CA GLN A 318 -13.72 2.76 29.62
C GLN A 318 -14.90 3.29 30.46
N ILE A 319 -15.82 4.05 29.88
CA ILE A 319 -17.05 4.50 30.57
C ILE A 319 -17.93 3.30 30.97
N THR A 320 -17.92 2.22 30.19
CA THR A 320 -18.64 0.99 30.54
C THR A 320 -17.97 0.23 31.69
N GLN A 321 -16.64 0.21 31.75
CA GLN A 321 -15.86 -0.30 32.89
C GLN A 321 -16.13 0.53 34.15
N ASP A 322 -15.98 1.86 34.09
CA ASP A 322 -16.28 2.80 35.20
C ASP A 322 -17.69 2.59 35.79
N ARG A 323 -18.62 2.08 34.99
CA ARG A 323 -19.97 1.71 35.42
C ARG A 323 -20.06 0.29 35.98
N ARG A 324 -19.59 -0.74 35.24
CA ARG A 324 -19.69 -2.16 35.65
C ARG A 324 -18.85 -2.48 36.90
N GLU A 325 -17.83 -1.70 37.20
CA GLU A 325 -17.09 -1.81 38.48
C GLU A 325 -17.95 -1.38 39.69
N ARG A 326 -18.92 -0.48 39.51
CA ARG A 326 -19.83 0.01 40.57
C ARG A 326 -21.18 -0.69 40.59
N GLU A 327 -21.75 -0.98 39.42
CA GLU A 327 -23.08 -1.59 39.25
C GLU A 327 -23.04 -3.12 39.13
N GLY A 328 -21.85 -3.71 38.98
CA GLY A 328 -21.64 -5.11 38.67
C GLY A 328 -21.67 -5.43 37.17
N ILE A 329 -21.25 -6.65 36.83
CA ILE A 329 -21.23 -7.18 35.47
C ILE A 329 -22.59 -7.84 35.18
N PRO A 330 -23.33 -7.39 34.16
CA PRO A 330 -24.67 -7.89 33.86
C PRO A 330 -24.60 -9.12 32.93
N TYR A 331 -25.05 -10.28 33.40
CA TYR A 331 -25.21 -11.51 32.60
C TYR A 331 -26.69 -11.85 32.37
N ALA A 332 -26.99 -12.55 31.27
CA ALA A 332 -28.29 -13.18 31.09
C ALA A 332 -28.37 -14.51 31.88
N GLU A 333 -29.58 -14.92 32.27
CA GLU A 333 -29.83 -16.17 33.02
C GLU A 333 -29.20 -17.41 32.37
N ALA A 334 -29.23 -17.53 31.03
CA ALA A 334 -28.58 -18.62 30.31
C ALA A 334 -27.04 -18.60 30.41
N GLU A 335 -26.41 -17.43 30.50
CA GLU A 335 -24.96 -17.30 30.70
C GLU A 335 -24.58 -17.72 32.13
N VAL A 336 -25.39 -17.31 33.12
CA VAL A 336 -25.25 -17.71 34.53
C VAL A 336 -25.44 -19.23 34.70
N THR A 337 -26.43 -19.82 34.02
CA THR A 337 -26.68 -21.27 34.05
C THR A 337 -25.50 -22.05 33.47
N ALA A 338 -24.99 -21.67 32.30
CA ALA A 338 -23.84 -22.33 31.67
C ALA A 338 -22.55 -22.23 32.53
N LEU A 339 -22.31 -21.08 33.18
CA LEU A 339 -21.19 -20.90 34.10
C LEU A 339 -21.34 -21.77 35.36
N ASN A 340 -22.54 -21.85 35.93
CA ASN A 340 -22.83 -22.73 37.07
C ASN A 340 -22.75 -24.21 36.71
N GLU A 341 -23.09 -24.61 35.48
CA GLU A 341 -22.87 -25.98 34.99
C GLU A 341 -21.38 -26.31 34.85
N GLU A 342 -20.57 -25.43 34.26
CA GLU A 342 -19.13 -25.68 34.15
C GLU A 342 -18.45 -25.69 35.53
N ALA A 343 -18.88 -24.82 36.46
CA ALA A 343 -18.41 -24.85 37.85
C ALA A 343 -18.71 -26.19 38.55
N ARG A 344 -19.88 -26.80 38.33
CA ARG A 344 -20.21 -28.13 38.87
C ARG A 344 -19.29 -29.22 38.31
N LYS A 345 -19.02 -29.22 36.99
CA LYS A 345 -18.07 -30.16 36.35
C LYS A 345 -16.65 -29.98 36.90
N SER A 346 -16.23 -28.73 37.08
CA SER A 346 -14.88 -28.35 37.50
C SER A 346 -14.52 -28.82 38.92
N ILE A 347 -15.51 -29.17 39.75
CA ILE A 347 -15.28 -29.51 41.16
C ILE A 347 -14.94 -31.00 41.35
N ILE A 348 -15.72 -31.95 40.82
CA ILE A 348 -15.41 -33.39 40.85
C ILE A 348 -16.00 -34.13 39.63
N GLU A 349 -15.15 -34.48 38.66
CA GLU A 349 -15.29 -35.75 37.94
C GLU A 349 -14.09 -36.67 38.26
N ARG A 350 -14.31 -37.55 39.25
CA ARG A 350 -13.45 -38.66 39.71
C ARG A 350 -12.22 -38.33 40.56
N ILE A 351 -12.40 -38.45 41.88
CA ILE A 351 -11.35 -38.96 42.77
C ILE A 351 -11.52 -40.49 42.89
N PHE A 352 -10.79 -41.22 42.03
CA PHE A 352 -10.42 -42.64 42.18
C PHE A 352 -11.54 -43.73 42.10
N PRO A 353 -11.19 -45.05 42.02
CA PRO A 353 -11.98 -46.01 41.24
C PRO A 353 -12.78 -47.05 42.06
N HIS A 354 -13.55 -47.85 41.31
CA HIS A 354 -14.39 -48.99 41.70
C HIS A 354 -15.73 -48.63 42.36
N SER A 355 -16.76 -49.38 41.95
CA SER A 355 -17.98 -49.60 42.72
C SER A 355 -18.21 -51.11 42.79
N PRO A 356 -18.42 -51.71 43.98
CA PRO A 356 -18.59 -53.15 44.12
C PRO A 356 -19.95 -53.65 43.62
N ARG A 357 -20.01 -54.94 43.27
CA ARG A 357 -21.20 -55.60 42.71
C ARG A 357 -22.37 -55.71 43.71
N PRO A 358 -23.63 -55.72 43.23
CA PRO A 358 -24.69 -56.56 43.77
C PRO A 358 -24.45 -58.05 43.40
N ARG A 359 -24.82 -58.99 44.29
CA ARG A 359 -24.66 -60.45 44.07
C ARG A 359 -25.97 -61.11 43.62
N SER A 360 -25.87 -62.17 42.81
CA SER A 360 -26.91 -63.21 42.72
C SER A 360 -26.32 -64.64 42.63
N ARG A 361 -26.26 -65.29 43.78
CA ARG A 361 -26.42 -66.75 44.04
C ARG A 361 -25.59 -67.82 43.28
N LEU A 362 -24.85 -68.61 44.11
CA LEU A 362 -24.70 -70.09 44.07
C LEU A 362 -23.82 -70.70 42.93
N GLN A 363 -23.07 -71.80 43.10
CA GLN A 363 -22.81 -72.66 44.28
C GLN A 363 -21.47 -73.46 44.18
N SER A 364 -20.75 -73.61 45.32
CA SER A 364 -19.98 -74.79 45.82
C SER A 364 -18.91 -75.57 45.01
N SER A 365 -17.97 -76.17 45.78
CA SER A 365 -16.89 -77.13 45.42
C SER A 365 -15.62 -76.50 44.83
N LEU A 366 -14.38 -76.62 45.34
CA LEU A 366 -13.60 -77.58 46.17
C LEU A 366 -12.71 -78.56 45.37
N TYR A 367 -11.47 -78.71 45.87
CA TYR A 367 -10.34 -79.54 45.39
C TYR A 367 -9.72 -79.13 44.03
N ASP A 368 -8.46 -79.45 43.72
CA ASP A 368 -7.19 -79.34 44.47
C ASP A 368 -6.01 -79.65 43.52
N ASP A 369 -4.86 -79.05 43.81
CA ASP A 369 -3.49 -79.50 43.46
C ASP A 369 -2.99 -79.59 41.98
N ALA A 370 -1.71 -79.90 41.84
CA ALA A 370 -0.82 -79.66 40.71
C ALA A 370 -0.77 -80.79 39.65
N GLY A 371 -0.07 -80.55 38.53
CA GLY A 371 0.30 -81.63 37.62
C GLY A 371 0.99 -81.22 36.31
N ALA A 372 2.24 -81.60 36.16
CA ALA A 372 3.10 -81.33 35.02
C ALA A 372 2.68 -81.99 33.68
N ALA A 373 2.83 -81.21 32.59
CA ALA A 373 3.56 -81.57 31.36
C ALA A 373 3.12 -82.74 30.43
N SER A 374 3.78 -82.73 29.27
CA SER A 374 3.83 -83.77 28.22
C SER A 374 2.73 -83.75 27.14
N ALA A 375 3.11 -84.22 25.96
CA ALA A 375 2.35 -84.13 24.72
C ALA A 375 1.80 -85.50 24.29
N SER A 376 0.66 -85.49 23.58
CA SER A 376 0.46 -86.35 22.40
C SER A 376 -0.71 -85.87 21.53
N ARG A 377 -0.59 -86.17 20.23
CA ARG A 377 -1.61 -86.10 19.17
C ARG A 377 -1.94 -87.54 18.74
N PRO A 378 -2.92 -87.81 17.83
CA PRO A 378 -4.04 -87.00 17.32
C PRO A 378 -5.39 -87.76 17.35
N ILE A 379 -6.47 -87.23 16.73
CA ILE A 379 -7.32 -87.86 15.67
C ILE A 379 -8.78 -87.33 15.65
N ALA A 380 -9.31 -87.18 14.43
CA ALA A 380 -10.74 -87.08 14.01
C ALA A 380 -11.65 -85.93 14.51
N LEU A 381 -11.83 -84.93 13.63
CA LEU A 381 -13.11 -84.59 12.97
C LEU A 381 -14.44 -84.88 13.70
N ARG A 382 -15.23 -83.81 13.93
CA ARG A 382 -16.55 -83.69 13.30
C ARG A 382 -17.04 -82.25 13.18
N ASP A 383 -17.96 -82.05 12.24
CA ASP A 383 -18.38 -80.77 11.68
C ASP A 383 -19.57 -80.14 12.45
N TYR A 384 -19.72 -78.81 12.44
CA TYR A 384 -20.88 -78.12 11.85
C TYR A 384 -20.80 -76.57 11.93
N GLU A 385 -20.85 -75.95 10.74
CA GLU A 385 -21.54 -74.71 10.32
C GLU A 385 -21.73 -73.44 11.21
N ASP A 386 -21.23 -72.32 10.63
CA ASP A 386 -21.97 -71.07 10.29
C ASP A 386 -22.06 -69.86 11.28
N ARG A 387 -22.07 -68.66 10.65
CA ARG A 387 -22.38 -67.27 11.08
C ARG A 387 -21.34 -66.49 11.90
N GLY A 388 -20.94 -65.27 11.49
CA GLY A 388 -21.54 -64.43 10.45
C GLY A 388 -21.36 -62.92 10.67
N LEU A 389 -20.09 -62.47 10.77
CA LEU A 389 -19.58 -61.11 10.49
C LEU A 389 -20.07 -59.86 11.29
N PRO A 390 -19.25 -58.78 11.35
CA PRO A 390 -19.54 -57.52 12.07
C PRO A 390 -19.84 -56.33 11.11
N ALA A 391 -19.75 -55.08 11.61
CA ALA A 391 -20.29 -53.88 10.97
C ALA A 391 -19.28 -52.82 10.48
N THR A 392 -19.53 -52.32 9.27
CA THR A 392 -19.47 -50.89 8.83
C THR A 392 -18.19 -50.02 8.84
N LYS A 393 -17.89 -49.54 7.62
CA LYS A 393 -17.64 -48.13 7.19
C LYS A 393 -16.22 -47.48 7.21
N PRO A 394 -15.99 -46.40 6.41
CA PRO A 394 -14.65 -46.05 5.91
C PRO A 394 -14.23 -44.55 5.92
N THR A 395 -12.94 -44.31 5.56
CA THR A 395 -12.31 -43.19 4.79
C THR A 395 -12.56 -41.68 5.06
N LEU A 396 -11.54 -40.88 4.69
CA LEU A 396 -11.52 -39.41 4.56
C LEU A 396 -11.06 -38.99 3.13
N PRO A 397 -11.35 -37.74 2.67
CA PRO A 397 -10.95 -37.20 1.34
C PRO A 397 -9.71 -36.28 1.36
N ALA A 398 -9.29 -35.79 0.17
CA ALA A 398 -8.00 -35.10 -0.11
C ALA A 398 -8.17 -33.79 -0.96
N PRO A 399 -7.10 -32.99 -1.22
CA PRO A 399 -7.20 -31.56 -1.61
C PRO A 399 -7.20 -31.21 -3.12
N THR A 400 -7.30 -29.91 -3.44
CA THR A 400 -7.52 -29.33 -4.79
C THR A 400 -6.29 -28.71 -5.47
N LEU A 401 -6.34 -28.57 -6.81
CA LEU A 401 -5.25 -28.14 -7.71
C LEU A 401 -5.37 -26.68 -8.21
N HIS A 402 -4.27 -26.14 -8.75
CA HIS A 402 -4.25 -24.92 -9.56
C HIS A 402 -4.03 -25.22 -11.07
N HIS A 403 -4.45 -24.30 -11.94
CA HIS A 403 -4.29 -24.38 -13.40
C HIS A 403 -3.47 -23.20 -13.94
N GLU A 404 -2.50 -23.48 -14.81
CA GLU A 404 -1.90 -22.51 -15.74
C GLU A 404 -2.26 -22.89 -17.19
N ASP A 405 -2.41 -21.89 -18.06
CA ASP A 405 -2.67 -22.08 -19.51
C ASP A 405 -1.43 -21.70 -20.33
N ALA A 406 -0.78 -22.70 -20.91
CA ALA A 406 0.42 -22.55 -21.73
C ALA A 406 0.19 -21.86 -23.09
N PHE A 407 -1.07 -21.79 -23.58
CA PHE A 407 -1.39 -21.24 -24.91
C PHE A 407 -1.69 -19.75 -24.89
N LEU A 408 -2.10 -19.21 -23.73
CA LEU A 408 -2.49 -17.81 -23.55
C LEU A 408 -1.45 -16.77 -24.03
N PRO A 409 -0.11 -16.98 -23.92
CA PRO A 409 0.88 -16.06 -24.49
C PRO A 409 0.91 -16.08 -26.03
N VAL A 410 0.75 -17.28 -26.63
CA VAL A 410 0.79 -17.49 -28.09
C VAL A 410 -0.40 -16.81 -28.76
N GLU A 411 -1.59 -16.99 -28.20
CA GLU A 411 -2.82 -16.39 -28.74
C GLU A 411 -2.76 -14.85 -28.73
N ARG A 412 -2.15 -14.26 -27.70
CA ARG A 412 -1.92 -12.81 -27.58
C ARG A 412 -0.93 -12.30 -28.64
N ALA A 413 0.15 -13.03 -28.90
CA ALA A 413 1.11 -12.69 -29.95
C ALA A 413 0.50 -12.78 -31.36
N ALA A 414 -0.29 -13.82 -31.64
CA ALA A 414 -0.97 -14.00 -32.93
C ALA A 414 -1.95 -12.84 -33.19
N LYS A 415 -2.74 -12.47 -32.17
CA LYS A 415 -3.64 -11.31 -32.19
C LYS A 415 -2.92 -9.96 -32.29
N ALA A 416 -1.60 -9.89 -32.12
CA ALA A 416 -0.80 -8.69 -32.38
C ALA A 416 -0.27 -8.66 -33.82
N LEU A 417 0.34 -9.76 -34.28
CA LEU A 417 0.84 -9.91 -35.66
C LEU A 417 -0.27 -9.68 -36.70
N GLN A 418 -1.46 -10.23 -36.48
CA GLN A 418 -2.60 -10.03 -37.38
C GLN A 418 -3.00 -8.55 -37.55
N ARG A 419 -2.89 -7.73 -36.48
CA ARG A 419 -3.13 -6.27 -36.54
C ARG A 419 -2.04 -5.54 -37.33
N ASN A 420 -0.78 -5.96 -37.19
CA ASN A 420 0.35 -5.40 -37.95
C ASN A 420 0.22 -5.71 -39.45
N ILE A 421 -0.13 -6.95 -39.81
CA ILE A 421 -0.37 -7.37 -41.20
C ILE A 421 -1.48 -6.53 -41.84
N GLN A 422 -2.61 -6.33 -41.15
CA GLN A 422 -3.71 -5.51 -41.66
C GLN A 422 -3.25 -4.07 -41.93
N ALA A 423 -2.53 -3.43 -40.99
CA ALA A 423 -2.02 -2.08 -41.17
C ALA A 423 -1.04 -1.94 -42.36
N PHE A 424 -0.26 -2.99 -42.68
CA PHE A 424 0.60 -3.01 -43.87
C PHE A 424 -0.16 -3.26 -45.19
N LEU A 425 -1.32 -3.94 -45.15
CA LEU A 425 -2.22 -4.08 -46.31
C LEU A 425 -2.96 -2.77 -46.60
N ASP A 426 -3.54 -2.14 -45.57
CA ASP A 426 -4.25 -0.87 -45.67
C ASP A 426 -3.32 0.24 -46.23
N ALA A 427 -2.09 0.32 -45.72
CA ALA A 427 -1.07 1.26 -46.21
C ALA A 427 -0.52 0.93 -47.63
N GLN A 428 -0.81 -0.26 -48.19
CA GLN A 428 -0.58 -0.54 -49.61
C GLN A 428 -1.78 -0.14 -50.46
N SER A 429 -3.01 -0.41 -50.03
CA SER A 429 -4.22 -0.09 -50.79
C SER A 429 -4.41 1.42 -50.94
N GLU A 430 -4.23 2.21 -49.86
CA GLU A 430 -4.29 3.68 -49.88
C GLU A 430 -3.32 4.26 -50.93
N ARG A 431 -2.08 3.75 -50.98
CA ARG A 431 -1.06 4.25 -51.92
C ARG A 431 -1.28 3.80 -53.36
N LEU A 432 -1.76 2.59 -53.59
CA LEU A 432 -2.08 2.11 -54.95
C LEU A 432 -3.24 2.92 -55.55
N ALA A 433 -4.26 3.25 -54.76
CA ALA A 433 -5.34 4.15 -55.19
C ALA A 433 -4.82 5.55 -55.60
N THR A 434 -3.80 6.08 -54.91
CA THR A 434 -3.18 7.38 -55.26
C THR A 434 -2.17 7.35 -56.42
N HIS A 435 -2.06 6.25 -57.16
CA HIS A 435 -1.08 6.09 -58.24
C HIS A 435 -1.62 5.41 -59.52
N ALA A 436 -2.94 5.33 -59.65
CA ALA A 436 -3.63 4.74 -60.80
C ALA A 436 -4.76 5.65 -61.32
N GLY A 437 -4.44 6.93 -61.53
CA GLY A 437 -5.23 7.86 -62.35
C GLY A 437 -4.46 8.18 -63.62
N GLY A 438 -4.71 7.41 -64.68
CA GLY A 438 -4.05 7.49 -65.98
C GLY A 438 -4.42 6.27 -66.82
N GLU A 439 -4.75 6.49 -68.09
CA GLU A 439 -5.19 5.47 -69.07
C GLU A 439 -4.06 4.43 -69.38
N ASP A 440 -4.27 3.21 -69.91
CA ASP A 440 -5.21 2.78 -70.97
C ASP A 440 -5.55 1.25 -70.99
N ASP A 441 -6.76 0.96 -71.47
CA ASP A 441 -7.23 -0.12 -72.40
C ASP A 441 -7.00 -1.67 -72.19
N VAL A 442 -7.79 -2.43 -72.98
CA VAL A 442 -7.73 -3.85 -73.42
C VAL A 442 -8.38 -4.96 -72.55
N CYS A 443 -9.48 -5.51 -73.10
CA CYS A 443 -10.12 -6.81 -72.79
C CYS A 443 -9.65 -7.90 -73.81
N PRO A 444 -9.79 -9.25 -73.63
CA PRO A 444 -11.12 -9.91 -73.46
C PRO A 444 -11.20 -11.36 -72.85
N ASN A 445 -12.44 -11.89 -72.71
CA ASN A 445 -12.84 -13.32 -72.88
C ASN A 445 -12.31 -14.42 -71.88
N ARG A 446 -12.92 -15.61 -71.64
CA ARG A 446 -14.17 -16.29 -72.12
C ARG A 446 -14.59 -17.44 -71.14
N SER A 447 -15.91 -17.70 -70.95
CA SER A 447 -16.55 -19.02 -70.62
C SER A 447 -16.18 -19.80 -69.32
N THR A 448 -17.03 -20.60 -68.65
CA THR A 448 -18.41 -21.10 -68.88
C THR A 448 -19.10 -21.62 -67.59
N ALA A 449 -20.43 -21.38 -67.44
CA ALA A 449 -21.51 -22.20 -66.83
C ALA A 449 -21.36 -22.79 -65.37
N THR A 450 -22.40 -23.06 -64.55
CA THR A 450 -23.89 -23.08 -64.67
C THR A 450 -24.56 -22.65 -63.33
N ALA A 451 -25.87 -22.35 -63.32
CA ALA A 451 -26.69 -21.93 -62.15
C ALA A 451 -27.24 -23.14 -61.31
N THR A 452 -28.05 -23.06 -60.22
CA THR A 452 -29.10 -22.08 -59.83
C THR A 452 -29.58 -22.19 -58.35
N ALA A 453 -29.87 -21.04 -57.67
CA ALA A 453 -30.77 -20.78 -56.51
C ALA A 453 -30.64 -21.63 -55.19
N THR A 454 -31.19 -21.28 -54.01
CA THR A 454 -32.21 -20.28 -53.56
C THR A 454 -31.82 -19.67 -52.18
N ALA A 455 -32.56 -18.67 -51.62
CA ALA A 455 -32.05 -17.76 -50.56
C ALA A 455 -33.03 -17.40 -49.40
N SER A 456 -32.53 -16.85 -48.26
CA SER A 456 -33.27 -15.91 -47.38
C SER A 456 -32.45 -15.04 -46.40
N ARG A 457 -33.04 -13.85 -46.15
CA ARG A 457 -32.80 -12.63 -45.30
C ARG A 457 -32.73 -12.81 -43.75
N ARG A 458 -32.40 -11.83 -42.85
CA ARG A 458 -31.73 -10.46 -42.86
C ARG A 458 -31.50 -9.87 -41.39
N PRO A 459 -31.56 -8.53 -41.05
CA PRO A 459 -30.57 -7.67 -40.31
C PRO A 459 -30.85 -7.44 -38.78
N ALA A 460 -30.34 -6.46 -37.97
CA ALA A 460 -29.67 -5.13 -38.10
C ALA A 460 -28.90 -4.63 -36.81
N GLY A 461 -28.37 -3.39 -36.76
CA GLY A 461 -27.77 -2.73 -35.55
C GLY A 461 -27.21 -1.28 -35.75
N LEU A 462 -26.91 -0.49 -34.68
CA LEU A 462 -26.54 0.96 -34.72
C LEU A 462 -25.27 1.39 -33.89
N LYS A 463 -24.95 2.70 -33.83
CA LYS A 463 -23.59 3.32 -33.63
C LYS A 463 -23.30 4.05 -32.30
N THR A 464 -22.00 4.37 -32.06
CA THR A 464 -21.45 5.26 -30.98
C THR A 464 -20.33 6.19 -31.52
N ILE A 465 -19.83 7.17 -30.73
CA ILE A 465 -18.88 8.25 -31.15
C ILE A 465 -17.49 8.13 -30.45
N PRO A 466 -16.33 8.49 -31.07
CA PRO A 466 -14.99 8.07 -30.61
C PRO A 466 -14.03 9.16 -30.08
N ILE A 467 -12.94 8.70 -29.44
CA ILE A 467 -11.78 9.48 -28.95
C ILE A 467 -10.66 9.56 -30.02
N ARG A 468 -9.89 10.66 -30.08
CA ARG A 468 -8.77 10.82 -31.05
C ARG A 468 -7.51 10.05 -30.63
N GLN A 469 -6.92 9.32 -31.58
CA GLN A 469 -5.63 8.62 -31.47
C GLN A 469 -4.48 9.42 -32.11
N PRO A 470 -3.21 9.16 -31.76
CA PRO A 470 -2.05 9.81 -32.38
C PRO A 470 -1.91 9.49 -33.88
N ARG A 471 -1.45 10.45 -34.67
CA ARG A 471 -1.30 10.33 -36.13
C ARG A 471 -0.17 9.36 -36.50
N GLN A 472 -0.49 8.33 -37.27
CA GLN A 472 0.48 7.34 -37.77
C GLN A 472 1.42 7.94 -38.84
N LYS A 473 2.69 7.53 -38.85
CA LYS A 473 3.68 7.94 -39.87
C LYS A 473 3.38 7.23 -41.20
N LYS A 474 3.30 7.97 -42.31
CA LYS A 474 2.96 7.43 -43.64
C LYS A 474 4.05 6.50 -44.20
N ILE A 475 3.90 5.20 -43.99
CA ILE A 475 4.79 4.13 -44.49
C ILE A 475 4.92 4.22 -46.02
N SER A 476 6.08 3.86 -46.59
CA SER A 476 6.30 3.85 -48.05
C SER A 476 5.94 2.49 -48.67
N LEU A 477 5.59 2.44 -49.96
CA LEU A 477 5.13 1.20 -50.62
C LEU A 477 6.19 0.06 -50.59
N ARG A 478 7.48 0.39 -50.76
CA ARG A 478 8.61 -0.54 -50.57
C ARG A 478 8.89 -0.88 -49.10
N GLY A 479 8.35 -0.11 -48.16
CA GLY A 479 8.35 -0.37 -46.72
C GLY A 479 7.25 -1.35 -46.35
N SER A 480 5.99 -1.07 -46.70
CA SER A 480 4.84 -1.94 -46.40
C SER A 480 5.00 -3.35 -46.96
N ARG A 481 5.55 -3.51 -48.18
CA ARG A 481 5.84 -4.84 -48.76
C ARG A 481 6.89 -5.63 -47.96
N ARG A 482 7.91 -4.96 -47.41
CA ARG A 482 8.92 -5.59 -46.54
C ARG A 482 8.40 -5.85 -45.11
N GLY A 483 7.52 -4.98 -44.60
CA GLY A 483 6.83 -5.17 -43.33
C GLY A 483 5.89 -6.37 -43.36
N LEU A 484 5.12 -6.52 -44.44
CA LEU A 484 4.22 -7.65 -44.64
C LEU A 484 4.98 -8.98 -44.67
N ALA A 485 6.08 -9.07 -45.44
CA ALA A 485 6.91 -10.28 -45.51
C ALA A 485 7.44 -10.70 -44.13
N ARG A 486 8.04 -9.75 -43.37
CA ARG A 486 8.53 -10.01 -42.02
C ARG A 486 7.42 -10.45 -41.06
N ALA A 487 6.26 -9.80 -41.11
CA ALA A 487 5.12 -10.17 -40.26
C ALA A 487 4.54 -11.56 -40.62
N MET A 488 4.73 -12.04 -41.86
CA MET A 488 4.42 -13.43 -42.25
C MET A 488 5.47 -14.42 -41.72
N ASP A 489 6.77 -14.10 -41.81
CA ASP A 489 7.84 -14.92 -41.23
C ASP A 489 7.70 -15.04 -39.69
N GLU A 490 7.38 -13.94 -39.01
CA GLU A 490 7.08 -13.89 -37.57
C GLU A 490 5.84 -14.73 -37.21
N LEU A 491 4.83 -14.80 -38.09
CA LEU A 491 3.65 -15.65 -37.90
C LEU A 491 3.97 -17.14 -38.04
N VAL A 492 4.87 -17.50 -38.97
CA VAL A 492 5.37 -18.88 -39.14
C VAL A 492 6.15 -19.32 -37.89
N GLN A 493 7.08 -18.49 -37.41
CA GLN A 493 7.84 -18.78 -36.18
C GLN A 493 6.93 -18.92 -34.95
N LEU A 494 5.87 -18.12 -34.85
CA LEU A 494 4.89 -18.25 -33.78
C LEU A 494 4.10 -19.57 -33.86
N LYS A 495 3.75 -20.02 -35.08
CA LYS A 495 3.07 -21.32 -35.29
C LYS A 495 3.98 -22.51 -35.02
N GLU A 496 5.28 -22.42 -35.27
CA GLU A 496 6.22 -23.42 -34.77
C GLU A 496 6.27 -23.47 -33.24
N LEU A 497 6.24 -22.31 -32.57
CA LEU A 497 6.24 -22.26 -31.10
C LEU A 497 4.95 -22.85 -30.52
N GLU A 498 3.80 -22.61 -31.15
CA GLU A 498 2.52 -23.25 -30.84
C GLU A 498 2.61 -24.78 -30.93
N LEU A 499 3.15 -25.31 -32.04
CA LEU A 499 3.38 -26.76 -32.23
C LEU A 499 4.32 -27.36 -31.17
N ARG A 500 5.37 -26.64 -30.76
CA ARG A 500 6.30 -27.09 -29.69
C ARG A 500 5.62 -27.15 -28.32
N ILE A 501 4.61 -26.31 -28.06
CA ILE A 501 3.80 -26.39 -26.84
C ILE A 501 2.80 -27.55 -26.93
N ILE A 502 2.12 -27.73 -28.07
CA ILE A 502 1.23 -28.88 -28.31
C ILE A 502 1.97 -30.21 -28.11
N ASP A 503 3.17 -30.37 -28.69
CA ASP A 503 3.98 -31.59 -28.55
C ASP A 503 4.37 -31.88 -27.09
N ARG A 504 4.81 -30.85 -26.35
CA ARG A 504 5.13 -30.95 -24.92
C ARG A 504 3.91 -31.37 -24.09
N GLU A 505 2.79 -30.67 -24.27
CA GLU A 505 1.55 -30.88 -23.51
C GLU A 505 0.91 -32.24 -23.84
N SER A 506 1.00 -32.67 -25.10
CA SER A 506 0.56 -33.98 -25.57
C SER A 506 1.38 -35.09 -24.92
N ARG A 507 2.72 -35.06 -25.05
CA ARG A 507 3.62 -36.07 -24.42
C ARG A 507 3.55 -36.06 -22.89
N GLY A 508 3.12 -34.96 -22.27
CA GLY A 508 2.81 -34.91 -20.84
C GLY A 508 1.57 -35.73 -20.50
N ARG A 509 0.46 -35.50 -21.22
CA ARG A 509 -0.81 -36.21 -21.04
C ARG A 509 -0.74 -37.67 -21.47
N GLU A 510 0.03 -37.99 -22.51
CA GLU A 510 0.26 -39.38 -22.95
C GLU A 510 0.96 -40.21 -21.87
N ARG A 511 2.03 -39.67 -21.24
CA ARG A 511 2.68 -40.32 -20.09
C ARG A 511 1.75 -40.43 -18.88
N ALA A 512 0.95 -39.41 -18.59
CA ALA A 512 -0.06 -39.49 -17.53
C ALA A 512 -1.15 -40.53 -17.82
N LEU A 513 -1.58 -40.67 -19.09
CA LEU A 513 -2.51 -41.71 -19.53
C LEU A 513 -1.90 -43.11 -19.42
N GLN A 514 -0.65 -43.31 -19.83
CA GLN A 514 0.08 -44.58 -19.64
C GLN A 514 0.20 -44.94 -18.16
N GLN A 515 0.53 -43.98 -17.29
CA GLN A 515 0.53 -44.20 -15.83
C GLN A 515 -0.87 -44.51 -15.31
N THR A 516 -1.91 -43.80 -15.75
CA THR A 516 -3.30 -44.03 -15.32
C THR A 516 -3.82 -45.38 -15.80
N GLN A 517 -3.45 -45.83 -17.00
CA GLN A 517 -3.74 -47.17 -17.51
C GLN A 517 -2.96 -48.25 -16.76
N ALA A 518 -1.70 -48.01 -16.38
CA ALA A 518 -0.94 -48.92 -15.53
C ALA A 518 -1.53 -49.00 -14.11
N PHE A 519 -2.02 -47.89 -13.54
CA PHE A 519 -2.74 -47.88 -12.27
C PHE A 519 -4.12 -48.54 -12.39
N ALA A 520 -4.84 -48.36 -13.50
CA ALA A 520 -6.12 -49.04 -13.75
C ALA A 520 -5.92 -50.55 -13.95
N GLY A 521 -4.85 -50.97 -14.63
CA GLY A 521 -4.46 -52.38 -14.77
C GLY A 521 -4.03 -53.00 -13.45
N LYS A 522 -3.19 -52.32 -12.67
CA LYS A 522 -2.85 -52.74 -11.29
C LYS A 522 -4.08 -52.79 -10.39
N LYS A 523 -4.99 -51.81 -10.50
CA LYS A 523 -6.23 -51.78 -9.74
C LYS A 523 -7.15 -52.93 -10.14
N ALA A 524 -7.36 -53.19 -11.42
CA ALA A 524 -8.16 -54.32 -11.90
C ALA A 524 -7.54 -55.67 -11.54
N SER A 525 -6.20 -55.78 -11.57
CA SER A 525 -5.47 -56.94 -11.05
C SER A 525 -5.75 -57.13 -9.57
N LEU A 526 -5.57 -56.09 -8.74
CA LEU A 526 -5.83 -56.13 -7.30
C LEU A 526 -7.31 -56.36 -6.97
N GLU A 527 -8.26 -55.83 -7.74
CA GLU A 527 -9.69 -56.10 -7.55
C GLU A 527 -10.04 -57.55 -7.92
N ALA A 528 -9.39 -58.14 -8.93
CA ALA A 528 -9.49 -59.56 -9.25
C ALA A 528 -8.77 -60.47 -8.22
N GLU A 529 -7.63 -60.04 -7.69
CA GLU A 529 -6.88 -60.70 -6.62
C GLU A 529 -7.65 -60.65 -5.30
N ILE A 530 -8.32 -59.54 -4.98
CA ILE A 530 -9.23 -59.43 -3.84
C ILE A 530 -10.47 -60.31 -4.08
N LEU A 531 -10.95 -60.47 -5.31
CA LEU A 531 -12.02 -61.43 -5.62
C LEU A 531 -11.55 -62.88 -5.37
N ALA A 532 -10.32 -63.22 -5.80
CA ALA A 532 -9.73 -64.54 -5.63
C ALA A 532 -9.31 -64.85 -4.17
N MET A 533 -8.89 -63.85 -3.40
CA MET A 533 -8.59 -63.98 -1.96
C MET A 533 -9.85 -64.09 -1.09
N ASN A 534 -11.04 -63.80 -1.64
CA ASN A 534 -12.32 -64.01 -0.95
C ASN A 534 -13.01 -65.35 -1.30
N SER A 535 -12.45 -66.16 -2.20
CA SER A 535 -12.73 -67.60 -2.19
C SER A 535 -11.86 -68.28 -1.15
N GLU A 536 -12.47 -68.91 -0.14
CA GLU A 536 -11.73 -69.67 0.88
C GLU A 536 -11.09 -70.91 0.26
N ASP A 537 -9.77 -70.87 0.02
CA ASP A 537 -8.97 -72.09 0.12
C ASP A 537 -7.48 -71.84 0.43
N ASN A 538 -6.81 -72.91 0.87
CA ASN A 538 -5.37 -73.11 0.95
C ASN A 538 -4.54 -72.17 1.88
N LYS A 539 -4.88 -72.21 3.18
CA LYS A 539 -3.90 -71.96 4.25
C LYS A 539 -2.81 -73.05 4.26
N THR A 540 -1.69 -72.90 3.52
CA THR A 540 -0.32 -73.34 3.95
C THR A 540 0.80 -73.02 2.92
N ALA A 541 1.30 -71.77 2.85
CA ALA A 541 2.55 -71.46 2.12
C ALA A 541 3.34 -70.20 2.58
N ALA A 542 2.72 -69.32 3.38
CA ALA A 542 3.18 -67.93 3.59
C ALA A 542 4.60 -67.66 4.19
N PRO A 543 5.22 -68.50 5.05
CA PRO A 543 6.42 -68.08 5.81
C PRO A 543 7.70 -67.78 5.03
N GLN A 544 7.79 -68.15 3.74
CA GLN A 544 8.99 -67.95 2.92
C GLN A 544 8.84 -66.84 1.87
N SER A 545 7.62 -66.63 1.33
CA SER A 545 7.35 -65.58 0.33
C SER A 545 7.59 -64.18 0.89
N LEU A 546 7.03 -63.89 2.09
CA LEU A 546 7.11 -62.58 2.74
C LEU A 546 8.53 -62.15 3.11
N ARG A 547 9.48 -63.09 3.27
CA ARG A 547 10.90 -62.77 3.51
C ARG A 547 11.57 -62.30 2.22
N ALA A 548 11.40 -63.04 1.13
CA ALA A 548 11.87 -62.65 -0.20
C ALA A 548 11.14 -61.42 -0.78
N GLU A 549 10.10 -60.91 -0.11
CA GLU A 549 9.44 -59.64 -0.40
C GLU A 549 10.02 -58.51 0.47
N ALA A 550 10.20 -58.74 1.78
CA ALA A 550 10.92 -57.83 2.66
C ALA A 550 12.35 -57.54 2.17
N ASP A 551 13.11 -58.56 1.75
CA ASP A 551 14.46 -58.41 1.17
C ASP A 551 14.47 -57.50 -0.09
N ARG A 552 13.35 -57.41 -0.82
CA ARG A 552 13.21 -56.53 -1.99
C ARG A 552 12.82 -55.10 -1.59
N VAL A 553 11.96 -54.93 -0.60
CA VAL A 553 11.65 -53.61 -0.01
C VAL A 553 12.91 -53.00 0.61
N ASP A 554 13.71 -53.79 1.33
CA ASP A 554 15.00 -53.38 1.89
C ASP A 554 16.05 -52.98 0.82
N ALA A 555 15.93 -53.50 -0.40
CA ALA A 555 16.77 -53.07 -1.53
C ALA A 555 16.27 -51.76 -2.15
N GLU A 556 14.95 -51.58 -2.27
CA GLU A 556 14.34 -50.33 -2.74
C GLU A 556 14.60 -49.16 -1.78
N ILE A 557 14.53 -49.41 -0.46
CA ILE A 557 14.89 -48.43 0.57
C ILE A 557 16.34 -47.93 0.37
N ARG A 558 17.31 -48.83 0.16
CA ARG A 558 18.72 -48.44 -0.02
C ARG A 558 18.98 -47.62 -1.28
N GLU A 559 18.28 -47.91 -2.38
CA GLU A 559 18.40 -47.10 -3.60
C GLU A 559 17.71 -45.72 -3.44
N LEU A 560 16.62 -45.65 -2.68
CA LEU A 560 16.00 -44.37 -2.28
C LEU A 560 16.90 -43.56 -1.33
N GLU A 561 17.57 -44.19 -0.37
CA GLU A 561 18.56 -43.54 0.51
C GLU A 561 19.75 -42.98 -0.28
N LYS A 562 20.29 -43.77 -1.22
CA LYS A 562 21.29 -43.32 -2.19
C LYS A 562 20.79 -42.12 -3.02
N ARG A 563 19.55 -42.16 -3.49
CA ARG A 563 18.95 -41.04 -4.24
C ARG A 563 18.74 -39.78 -3.37
N VAL A 564 18.41 -39.95 -2.09
CA VAL A 564 18.38 -38.84 -1.11
C VAL A 564 19.78 -38.29 -0.87
N MET A 565 20.83 -39.12 -0.84
CA MET A 565 22.22 -38.68 -0.74
C MET A 565 22.64 -37.87 -1.98
N GLU A 566 22.34 -38.34 -3.18
CA GLU A 566 22.56 -37.59 -4.44
C GLU A 566 21.84 -36.22 -4.43
N LEU A 567 20.58 -36.18 -3.97
CA LEU A 567 19.82 -34.94 -3.84
C LEU A 567 20.38 -34.00 -2.78
N ARG A 568 20.89 -34.52 -1.65
CA ARG A 568 21.59 -33.72 -0.61
C ARG A 568 22.89 -33.10 -1.15
N THR A 569 23.69 -33.85 -1.90
CA THR A 569 24.89 -33.33 -2.57
C THR A 569 24.53 -32.23 -3.57
N ARG A 570 23.46 -32.43 -4.37
CA ARG A 570 22.98 -31.41 -5.31
C ARG A 570 22.45 -30.16 -4.59
N HIS A 571 21.76 -30.32 -3.47
CA HIS A 571 21.27 -29.23 -2.63
C HIS A 571 22.42 -28.40 -2.04
N ALA A 572 23.46 -29.07 -1.52
CA ALA A 572 24.66 -28.38 -1.03
C ALA A 572 25.35 -27.56 -2.14
N HIS A 573 25.45 -28.11 -3.36
CA HIS A 573 26.01 -27.38 -4.50
C HIS A 573 25.15 -26.18 -4.95
N LEU A 574 23.81 -26.30 -4.86
CA LEU A 574 22.91 -25.17 -5.15
C LEU A 574 23.01 -24.06 -4.09
N ILE A 575 23.26 -24.39 -2.83
CA ILE A 575 23.53 -23.41 -1.76
C ILE A 575 24.87 -22.70 -2.00
N ASP A 576 25.93 -23.44 -2.35
CA ASP A 576 27.23 -22.86 -2.72
C ASP A 576 27.11 -21.90 -3.92
N GLN A 577 26.36 -22.29 -4.95
CA GLN A 577 26.06 -21.41 -6.09
C GLN A 577 25.25 -20.16 -5.69
N ALA A 578 24.29 -20.27 -4.77
CA ALA A 578 23.56 -19.12 -4.25
C ALA A 578 24.48 -18.16 -3.48
N GLN A 579 25.32 -18.69 -2.58
CA GLN A 579 26.28 -17.89 -1.81
C GLN A 579 27.29 -17.17 -2.72
N GLN A 580 27.74 -17.81 -3.80
CA GLN A 580 28.60 -17.18 -4.80
C GLN A 580 27.92 -16.00 -5.52
N VAL A 581 26.61 -16.10 -5.78
CA VAL A 581 25.82 -14.99 -6.38
C VAL A 581 25.60 -13.86 -5.36
N GLU A 582 25.29 -14.17 -4.10
CA GLU A 582 25.16 -13.18 -3.01
C GLU A 582 26.47 -12.41 -2.80
N ASN A 583 27.59 -13.11 -2.64
CA ASN A 583 28.92 -12.50 -2.50
C ASN A 583 29.28 -11.60 -3.71
N ALA A 584 28.83 -11.97 -4.91
CA ALA A 584 29.02 -11.17 -6.12
C ALA A 584 28.06 -9.96 -6.24
N LEU A 585 26.93 -9.96 -5.53
CA LEU A 585 26.04 -8.81 -5.38
C LEU A 585 26.58 -7.85 -4.31
N ASP A 586 27.01 -8.35 -3.16
CA ASP A 586 27.59 -7.54 -2.08
C ASP A 586 28.87 -6.82 -2.53
N SER A 587 29.72 -7.49 -3.31
CA SER A 587 30.88 -6.87 -3.96
C SER A 587 30.49 -5.68 -4.88
N LYS A 588 29.39 -5.81 -5.64
CA LYS A 588 28.87 -4.71 -6.47
C LYS A 588 28.24 -3.60 -5.62
N LEU A 589 27.49 -3.94 -4.58
CA LEU A 589 26.91 -2.96 -3.67
C LEU A 589 28.02 -2.15 -2.98
N SER A 590 29.06 -2.79 -2.47
CA SER A 590 30.24 -2.14 -1.91
C SER A 590 30.94 -1.20 -2.91
N SER A 591 31.08 -1.61 -4.17
CA SER A 591 31.63 -0.78 -5.26
C SER A 591 30.77 0.45 -5.57
N TYR A 592 29.44 0.29 -5.64
CA TYR A 592 28.50 1.40 -5.85
C TYR A 592 28.43 2.34 -4.65
N THR A 593 28.43 1.82 -3.41
CA THR A 593 28.48 2.64 -2.18
C THR A 593 29.78 3.43 -2.10
N SER A 594 30.91 2.84 -2.48
CA SER A 594 32.20 3.54 -2.56
C SER A 594 32.19 4.65 -3.60
N SER A 595 31.53 4.40 -4.75
CA SER A 595 31.36 5.38 -5.83
C SER A 595 30.43 6.54 -5.42
N LEU A 596 29.35 6.25 -4.69
CA LEU A 596 28.46 7.27 -4.12
C LEU A 596 29.20 8.15 -3.09
N ALA A 597 29.99 7.54 -2.21
CA ALA A 597 30.79 8.27 -1.22
C ALA A 597 31.86 9.19 -1.86
N LEU A 598 32.40 8.82 -3.03
CA LEU A 598 33.25 9.71 -3.83
C LEU A 598 32.46 10.89 -4.39
N VAL A 599 31.31 10.64 -5.02
CA VAL A 599 30.45 11.71 -5.56
C VAL A 599 29.98 12.68 -4.47
N GLU A 600 29.58 12.18 -3.30
CA GLU A 600 29.22 13.04 -2.15
C GLU A 600 30.39 13.87 -1.62
N LYS A 601 31.62 13.36 -1.71
CA LYS A 601 32.83 14.10 -1.33
C LYS A 601 33.12 15.20 -2.35
N ASP A 602 32.99 14.90 -3.64
CA ASP A 602 33.21 15.86 -4.72
C ASP A 602 32.15 16.98 -4.69
N ILE A 603 30.88 16.65 -4.41
CA ILE A 603 29.80 17.62 -4.16
C ILE A 603 30.14 18.52 -2.95
N ARG A 604 30.60 17.95 -1.84
CA ARG A 604 31.02 18.70 -0.64
C ARG A 604 32.22 19.62 -0.94
N GLN A 605 33.16 19.20 -1.78
CA GLN A 605 34.28 20.04 -2.22
C GLN A 605 33.80 21.18 -3.12
N PHE A 606 32.93 20.90 -4.09
CA PHE A 606 32.34 21.88 -5.01
C PHE A 606 31.55 22.98 -4.27
N LEU A 607 30.72 22.62 -3.28
CA LEU A 607 29.93 23.59 -2.49
C LEU A 607 30.78 24.39 -1.49
N ARG A 608 31.96 23.87 -1.11
CA ARG A 608 32.93 24.55 -0.24
C ARG A 608 33.74 25.60 -0.98
N THR A 609 34.15 25.31 -2.22
CA THR A 609 34.83 26.25 -3.12
C THR A 609 34.06 26.36 -4.45
N PRO A 610 32.93 27.09 -4.48
CA PRO A 610 32.17 27.31 -5.71
C PRO A 610 33.03 28.03 -6.77
N PRO A 611 32.88 27.70 -8.06
CA PRO A 611 33.76 28.22 -9.13
C PRO A 611 33.53 29.70 -9.46
N VAL A 612 32.39 30.27 -9.03
CA VAL A 612 32.05 31.68 -9.18
C VAL A 612 31.84 32.33 -7.81
N PRO A 613 32.41 33.53 -7.55
CA PRO A 613 32.04 34.34 -6.40
C PRO A 613 30.70 35.05 -6.67
N SER A 614 29.89 35.25 -5.63
CA SER A 614 28.68 36.07 -5.75
C SER A 614 29.09 37.50 -6.13
N SER A 615 28.68 37.93 -7.31
CA SER A 615 29.11 39.18 -7.93
C SER A 615 28.08 40.31 -7.79
N LEU A 616 26.93 40.02 -7.17
CA LEU A 616 25.81 40.94 -6.97
C LEU A 616 25.60 41.16 -5.47
N ALA A 617 26.07 42.29 -4.95
CA ALA A 617 25.71 42.74 -3.61
C ALA A 617 24.21 43.07 -3.59
N CYS A 618 23.44 42.41 -2.71
CA CYS A 618 22.01 42.63 -2.57
C CYS A 618 21.74 43.96 -1.84
N ALA A 619 21.80 45.06 -2.60
CA ALA A 619 21.34 46.38 -2.16
C ALA A 619 19.81 46.46 -2.24
N ASP A 620 19.12 45.71 -1.37
CA ASP A 620 17.75 45.98 -0.84
C ASP A 620 17.24 44.79 -0.01
N ASP A 621 17.88 44.51 1.13
CA ASP A 621 17.46 43.43 2.07
C ASP A 621 17.29 43.94 3.52
N ALA A 622 16.89 45.20 3.67
CA ALA A 622 16.67 45.86 4.97
C ALA A 622 15.29 45.56 5.60
N SER A 623 14.38 44.86 4.89
CA SER A 623 12.95 44.81 5.24
C SER A 623 12.26 43.44 5.10
N THR A 624 12.95 42.33 5.43
CA THR A 624 12.24 41.06 5.70
C THR A 624 12.85 40.29 6.87
N SER A 625 12.04 39.99 7.89
CA SER A 625 12.47 39.22 9.05
C SER A 625 12.40 37.70 8.81
N ALA A 626 13.42 36.99 9.31
CA ALA A 626 13.54 35.54 9.35
C ALA A 626 13.66 34.78 8.00
N GLY A 627 14.91 34.58 7.53
CA GLY A 627 15.27 33.39 6.72
C GLY A 627 16.06 33.63 5.44
N GLY A 628 16.06 34.85 4.88
CA GLY A 628 16.48 35.15 3.49
C GLY A 628 17.96 35.02 3.10
N GLY A 629 18.82 34.38 3.90
CA GLY A 629 20.24 34.26 3.59
C GLY A 629 20.53 33.30 2.44
N GLY A 630 20.92 33.82 1.26
CA GLY A 630 21.34 33.02 0.09
C GLY A 630 22.55 32.12 0.33
N MET A 631 22.86 31.21 -0.60
CA MET A 631 23.83 30.10 -0.40
C MET A 631 25.14 30.54 0.26
N TYR A 632 25.72 31.66 -0.19
CA TYR A 632 27.00 32.16 0.29
C TYR A 632 26.99 32.59 1.77
N ALA A 633 25.84 32.98 2.32
CA ALA A 633 25.67 33.33 3.73
C ALA A 633 25.67 32.11 4.67
N LEU A 634 25.45 30.90 4.16
CA LEU A 634 25.56 29.67 4.94
C LEU A 634 27.01 29.19 5.06
N GLN A 635 27.31 28.59 6.21
CA GLN A 635 28.53 27.81 6.44
C GLN A 635 28.65 26.69 5.39
N PRO A 636 29.85 26.37 4.86
CA PRO A 636 30.03 25.43 3.76
C PRO A 636 29.32 24.08 3.95
N ASP A 637 29.42 23.48 5.14
CA ASP A 637 28.85 22.17 5.46
C ASP A 637 27.31 22.16 5.60
N ARG A 638 26.65 23.32 5.43
CA ARG A 638 25.18 23.47 5.41
C ARG A 638 24.61 23.82 4.04
N ARG A 639 25.45 23.90 2.99
CA ARG A 639 25.01 24.18 1.61
C ARG A 639 24.54 22.89 0.94
N THR A 640 23.52 22.96 0.10
CA THR A 640 23.09 21.87 -0.79
C THR A 640 23.21 22.30 -2.26
N LEU A 641 23.15 21.32 -3.18
CA LEU A 641 23.15 21.60 -4.62
C LEU A 641 21.94 22.43 -5.04
N ASP A 642 20.77 22.18 -4.47
CA ASP A 642 19.53 22.91 -4.79
C ASP A 642 19.67 24.40 -4.46
N MET A 643 20.26 24.73 -3.29
CA MET A 643 20.54 26.12 -2.91
C MET A 643 21.56 26.80 -3.83
N ALA A 644 22.54 26.07 -4.36
CA ALA A 644 23.49 26.59 -5.34
C ALA A 644 22.79 26.89 -6.68
N GLN A 645 21.92 25.98 -7.13
CA GLN A 645 21.13 26.14 -8.34
C GLN A 645 20.15 27.32 -8.23
N GLU A 646 19.42 27.45 -7.12
CA GLU A 646 18.51 28.59 -6.88
C GLU A 646 19.26 29.93 -6.84
N GLN A 647 20.44 29.98 -6.20
CA GLN A 647 21.28 31.18 -6.15
C GLN A 647 21.73 31.60 -7.55
N TRP A 648 22.32 30.67 -8.33
CA TRP A 648 22.87 31.01 -9.64
C TRP A 648 21.81 31.26 -10.71
N VAL A 649 20.65 30.60 -10.66
CA VAL A 649 19.49 30.95 -11.52
C VAL A 649 18.98 32.36 -11.19
N ARG A 650 18.98 32.78 -9.92
CA ARG A 650 18.60 34.13 -9.53
C ARG A 650 19.62 35.18 -10.01
N GLU A 651 20.91 34.95 -9.77
CA GLU A 651 21.99 35.84 -10.21
C GLU A 651 22.04 35.95 -11.76
N GLN A 652 21.86 34.84 -12.49
CA GLN A 652 21.76 34.85 -13.96
C GLN A 652 20.55 35.65 -14.45
N SER A 653 19.40 35.55 -13.76
CA SER A 653 18.19 36.29 -14.12
C SER A 653 18.36 37.81 -13.91
N GLN A 654 19.01 38.21 -12.81
CA GLN A 654 19.34 39.61 -12.51
C GLN A 654 20.34 40.19 -13.51
N LEU A 655 21.37 39.43 -13.90
CA LEU A 655 22.30 39.82 -14.95
C LEU A 655 21.62 39.96 -16.32
N ALA A 656 20.70 39.07 -16.66
CA ALA A 656 19.94 39.15 -17.92
C ALA A 656 19.04 40.39 -17.97
N GLN A 657 18.35 40.73 -16.87
CA GLN A 657 17.56 41.96 -16.76
C GLN A 657 18.45 43.20 -16.93
N ARG A 658 19.56 43.28 -16.18
CA ARG A 658 20.46 44.44 -16.22
C ARG A 658 21.17 44.60 -17.56
N ASN A 659 21.39 43.52 -18.31
CA ASN A 659 21.89 43.60 -19.68
C ASN A 659 20.83 44.20 -20.63
N ALA A 660 19.55 43.85 -20.48
CA ALA A 660 18.47 44.46 -21.27
C ALA A 660 18.32 45.96 -20.97
N GLU A 661 18.34 46.34 -19.69
CA GLU A 661 18.32 47.76 -19.26
C GLU A 661 19.46 48.57 -19.93
N VAL A 662 20.68 48.02 -19.96
CA VAL A 662 21.85 48.67 -20.59
C VAL A 662 21.79 48.65 -22.13
N GLU A 663 21.19 47.63 -22.75
CA GLU A 663 20.98 47.61 -24.21
C GLU A 663 19.93 48.64 -24.66
N ASP A 664 18.84 48.82 -23.89
CA ASP A 664 17.83 49.86 -24.13
C ASP A 664 18.41 51.27 -23.93
N GLU A 665 19.16 51.51 -22.84
CA GLU A 665 19.87 52.79 -22.62
C GLU A 665 20.86 53.09 -23.76
N ARG A 666 21.62 52.09 -24.22
CA ARG A 666 22.55 52.27 -25.34
C ARG A 666 21.82 52.58 -26.64
N GLY A 667 20.68 51.91 -26.91
CA GLY A 667 19.83 52.20 -28.06
C GLY A 667 19.34 53.66 -28.07
N ALA A 668 18.80 54.12 -26.94
CA ALA A 668 18.35 55.51 -26.78
C ALA A 668 19.49 56.54 -26.98
N LEU A 669 20.70 56.25 -26.47
CA LEU A 669 21.88 57.09 -26.67
C LEU A 669 22.37 57.09 -28.13
N GLU A 670 22.37 55.94 -28.81
CA GLU A 670 22.74 55.88 -30.24
C GLU A 670 21.72 56.60 -31.14
N GLU A 671 20.42 56.59 -30.79
CA GLU A 671 19.37 57.35 -31.48
C GLU A 671 19.47 58.86 -31.20
N GLY A 672 19.62 59.26 -29.94
CA GLY A 672 19.85 60.65 -29.55
C GLY A 672 21.09 61.25 -30.22
N ALA A 673 22.20 60.49 -30.29
CA ALA A 673 23.43 60.89 -30.97
C ALA A 673 23.32 60.86 -32.51
N ARG A 674 22.27 60.27 -33.10
CA ARG A 674 21.91 60.45 -34.52
C ARG A 674 21.10 61.74 -34.69
N LEU A 675 20.00 61.89 -33.93
CA LEU A 675 19.12 63.05 -33.99
C LEU A 675 19.88 64.37 -33.74
N TRP A 676 20.80 64.41 -32.78
CA TRP A 676 21.64 65.58 -32.51
C TRP A 676 22.48 66.00 -33.72
N ARG A 677 23.14 65.04 -34.40
CA ARG A 677 23.93 65.34 -35.61
C ARG A 677 23.06 65.80 -36.77
N ASP A 678 21.91 65.17 -36.98
CA ASP A 678 20.92 65.56 -37.99
C ASP A 678 20.28 66.94 -37.71
N THR A 679 20.34 67.43 -36.47
CA THR A 679 19.89 68.77 -36.07
C THR A 679 21.02 69.79 -36.23
N VAL A 680 22.22 69.50 -35.73
CA VAL A 680 23.40 70.38 -35.88
C VAL A 680 23.76 70.59 -37.35
N GLN A 681 23.67 69.55 -38.19
CA GLN A 681 23.91 69.70 -39.63
C GLN A 681 22.93 70.71 -40.25
N LYS A 682 21.63 70.63 -39.94
CA LYS A 682 20.61 71.56 -40.47
C LYS A 682 20.73 72.98 -39.95
N ILE A 683 21.35 73.16 -38.79
CA ILE A 683 21.68 74.48 -38.24
C ILE A 683 22.86 75.06 -39.03
N GLY A 684 23.94 74.29 -39.21
CA GLY A 684 25.07 74.69 -40.05
C GLY A 684 24.71 74.94 -41.52
N ASP A 685 23.84 74.09 -42.10
CA ASP A 685 23.32 74.26 -43.47
C ASP A 685 22.54 75.61 -43.59
N TYR A 686 21.87 76.05 -42.51
CA TYR A 686 21.14 77.32 -42.46
C TYR A 686 22.06 78.52 -42.20
N GLU A 687 23.09 78.36 -41.38
CA GLU A 687 24.16 79.34 -41.17
C GLU A 687 24.90 79.62 -42.49
N ASP A 688 25.28 78.59 -43.25
CA ASP A 688 25.88 78.68 -44.59
C ASP A 688 24.93 79.40 -45.59
N GLU A 689 23.62 79.11 -45.56
CA GLU A 689 22.63 79.82 -46.39
C GLU A 689 22.47 81.30 -45.99
N LEU A 690 22.53 81.62 -44.69
CA LEU A 690 22.44 82.98 -44.16
C LEU A 690 23.68 83.81 -44.54
N ASP A 691 24.88 83.26 -44.40
CA ASP A 691 26.14 83.90 -44.81
C ASP A 691 26.17 84.15 -46.33
N ALA A 692 25.71 83.18 -47.12
CA ALA A 692 25.56 83.35 -48.57
C ALA A 692 24.58 84.48 -48.93
N LEU A 693 23.49 84.64 -48.16
CA LEU A 693 22.52 85.73 -48.33
C LEU A 693 23.11 87.09 -47.94
N VAL A 694 23.81 87.19 -46.80
CA VAL A 694 24.51 88.40 -46.34
C VAL A 694 25.56 88.85 -47.37
N ALA A 695 26.35 87.91 -47.90
CA ALA A 695 27.32 88.18 -48.95
C ALA A 695 26.65 88.65 -50.27
N HIS A 696 25.50 88.06 -50.62
CA HIS A 696 24.74 88.48 -51.80
C HIS A 696 24.17 89.90 -51.67
N VAL A 697 23.53 90.21 -50.53
CA VAL A 697 22.97 91.56 -50.26
C VAL A 697 24.09 92.61 -50.22
N SER A 698 25.23 92.30 -49.60
CA SER A 698 26.43 93.16 -49.60
C SER A 698 26.95 93.47 -51.01
N SER A 699 27.00 92.45 -51.87
CA SER A 699 27.42 92.59 -53.28
C SER A 699 26.41 93.41 -54.11
N ALA A 700 25.12 93.22 -53.86
CA ALA A 700 24.06 94.02 -54.47
C ALA A 700 24.09 95.48 -54.02
N LEU A 701 24.38 95.74 -52.74
CA LEU A 701 24.54 97.08 -52.17
C LEU A 701 25.72 97.81 -52.83
N ALA A 702 26.92 97.22 -52.86
CA ALA A 702 28.08 97.79 -53.53
C ALA A 702 27.83 98.05 -55.03
N THR A 703 27.03 97.20 -55.69
CA THR A 703 26.60 97.40 -57.09
C THR A 703 25.63 98.57 -57.25
N ALA A 704 24.76 98.82 -56.27
CA ALA A 704 23.85 99.96 -56.24
C ALA A 704 24.58 101.28 -55.95
N GLU A 705 25.55 101.26 -55.04
CA GLU A 705 26.46 102.38 -54.74
C GLU A 705 27.27 102.80 -55.97
N GLY A 706 27.95 101.85 -56.62
CA GLY A 706 28.71 102.09 -57.84
C GLY A 706 27.88 102.58 -59.04
N ARG A 707 26.54 102.60 -58.93
CA ARG A 707 25.60 103.11 -59.93
C ARG A 707 24.78 104.32 -59.45
N GLY A 708 24.99 104.80 -58.22
CA GLY A 708 24.29 105.96 -57.65
C GLY A 708 22.79 105.74 -57.39
N TRP A 709 22.38 104.50 -57.11
CA TRP A 709 20.97 104.12 -56.96
C TRP A 709 20.43 104.38 -55.54
N ASN A 710 20.48 105.64 -55.10
CA ASN A 710 20.24 106.10 -53.71
C ASN A 710 19.04 105.45 -52.98
N LEU A 711 17.90 105.27 -53.66
CA LEU A 711 16.71 104.65 -53.08
C LEU A 711 16.91 103.14 -52.79
N LEU A 712 17.62 102.43 -53.68
CA LEU A 712 17.92 101.01 -53.51
C LEU A 712 19.03 100.78 -52.47
N ILE A 713 20.00 101.69 -52.39
CA ILE A 713 21.06 101.69 -51.35
C ILE A 713 20.42 101.73 -49.96
N CYS A 714 19.43 102.61 -49.74
CA CYS A 714 18.73 102.71 -48.46
C CYS A 714 17.99 101.41 -48.09
N CYS A 715 17.33 100.76 -49.06
CA CYS A 715 16.62 99.50 -48.80
C CYS A 715 17.60 98.34 -48.53
N LEU A 716 18.61 98.16 -49.39
CA LEU A 716 19.59 97.07 -49.24
C LEU A 716 20.44 97.23 -47.98
N GLY A 717 20.76 98.47 -47.56
CA GLY A 717 21.46 98.74 -46.31
C GLY A 717 20.63 98.35 -45.07
N ALA A 718 19.32 98.65 -45.07
CA ALA A 718 18.44 98.28 -43.96
C ALA A 718 18.22 96.75 -43.83
N GLU A 719 18.06 96.05 -44.96
CA GLU A 719 17.97 94.58 -44.96
C GLU A 719 19.32 93.94 -44.55
N LEU A 720 20.45 94.51 -44.96
CA LEU A 720 21.78 94.05 -44.54
C LEU A 720 22.02 94.25 -43.04
N GLU A 721 21.64 95.40 -42.48
CA GLU A 721 21.73 95.67 -41.05
C GLU A 721 20.83 94.72 -40.24
N ALA A 722 19.63 94.39 -40.74
CA ALA A 722 18.74 93.42 -40.12
C ALA A 722 19.31 91.99 -40.14
N LEU A 723 19.93 91.56 -41.24
CA LEU A 723 20.60 90.26 -41.33
C LEU A 723 21.85 90.19 -40.43
N GLN A 724 22.63 91.28 -40.36
CA GLN A 724 23.79 91.38 -39.47
C GLN A 724 23.39 91.41 -37.98
N GLN A 725 22.23 91.96 -37.63
CA GLN A 725 21.67 91.88 -36.28
C GLN A 725 21.15 90.47 -35.94
N ALA A 726 20.71 89.69 -36.92
CA ALA A 726 20.38 88.27 -36.72
C ALA A 726 21.65 87.44 -36.49
N GLN A 727 22.69 87.64 -37.30
CA GLN A 727 23.97 86.94 -37.20
C GLN A 727 24.75 87.30 -35.91
N GLY A 728 24.82 88.59 -35.56
CA GLY A 728 25.51 89.08 -34.37
C GLY A 728 24.80 88.81 -33.04
N ALA A 729 23.73 88.01 -33.02
CA ALA A 729 23.04 87.59 -31.81
C ALA A 729 23.54 86.24 -31.26
N ASP A 730 24.16 85.40 -32.09
CA ASP A 730 24.62 84.05 -31.71
C ASP A 730 26.12 84.01 -31.31
N ASP A 731 26.91 85.03 -31.65
CA ASP A 731 28.37 85.13 -31.37
C ASP A 731 28.71 85.23 -29.86
N ASP A 732 27.71 85.45 -28.99
CA ASP A 732 27.85 85.47 -27.51
C ASP A 732 27.75 84.04 -26.89
N ALA A 733 27.62 82.99 -27.71
CA ALA A 733 27.41 81.60 -27.27
C ALA A 733 28.68 80.70 -27.40
N ASP A 734 29.75 81.06 -26.66
CA ASP A 734 31.06 80.37 -26.64
C ASP A 734 30.98 78.83 -26.50
N PRO A 735 31.41 78.05 -27.52
CA PRO A 735 31.29 76.59 -27.53
C PRO A 735 32.56 75.85 -27.08
N GLY A 736 32.90 75.90 -25.78
CA GLY A 736 33.85 74.92 -25.22
C GLY A 736 34.18 74.99 -23.72
N PRO A 737 34.83 73.96 -23.15
CA PRO A 737 35.12 72.63 -23.70
C PRO A 737 34.30 71.50 -23.04
N VAL A 738 33.97 70.44 -23.78
CA VAL A 738 33.35 69.22 -23.23
C VAL A 738 34.40 68.32 -22.58
N ALA A 739 34.91 68.70 -21.39
CA ALA A 739 35.91 67.91 -20.66
C ALA A 739 36.06 68.24 -19.16
N ASP A 740 35.02 68.05 -18.32
CA ASP A 740 35.21 67.67 -16.89
C ASP A 740 33.90 67.27 -16.17
N LEU A 741 33.43 66.03 -16.37
CA LEU A 741 32.29 65.46 -15.62
C LEU A 741 32.42 63.94 -15.38
N LEU A 742 33.62 63.50 -14.98
CA LEU A 742 33.91 62.10 -14.62
C LEU A 742 34.36 61.86 -13.16
N ASN A 743 34.29 62.88 -12.29
CA ASN A 743 34.64 62.76 -10.86
C ASN A 743 33.61 63.46 -9.95
N GLY A 744 32.37 62.96 -9.94
CA GLY A 744 31.36 63.33 -8.94
C GLY A 744 31.50 62.49 -7.67
N THR A 745 32.31 62.94 -6.70
CA THR A 745 32.28 62.39 -5.32
C THR A 745 31.25 63.12 -4.46
N THR A 746 30.79 62.46 -3.39
CA THR A 746 29.58 62.83 -2.64
C THR A 746 29.74 64.02 -1.68
N SER A 747 28.59 64.55 -1.21
CA SER A 747 28.35 65.64 -0.23
C SER A 747 27.97 66.99 -0.87
N ASP A 748 27.07 67.83 -0.30
CA ASP A 748 26.27 67.68 0.93
C ASP A 748 24.89 68.41 0.84
N THR A 749 24.18 68.46 1.97
CA THR A 749 22.99 69.25 2.34
C THR A 749 22.67 70.55 1.57
N GLY A 750 21.38 70.92 1.54
CA GLY A 750 20.97 72.34 1.53
C GLY A 750 19.55 72.60 1.01
N THR A 751 18.73 73.36 1.75
CA THR A 751 17.38 73.77 1.29
C THR A 751 17.13 75.27 1.50
N GLY A 752 16.35 75.87 0.59
CA GLY A 752 15.84 77.25 0.68
C GLY A 752 16.62 78.28 -0.16
N VAL A 753 16.05 79.44 -0.51
CA VAL A 753 14.71 80.01 -0.23
C VAL A 753 14.22 80.82 -1.46
N ALA A 754 12.90 81.07 -1.55
CA ALA A 754 12.23 81.95 -2.53
C ALA A 754 12.85 83.38 -2.60
N ALA A 755 12.62 84.23 -3.61
CA ALA A 755 11.33 84.75 -4.11
C ALA A 755 11.55 85.75 -5.29
N ALA A 756 10.58 86.20 -6.11
CA ALA A 756 9.26 85.69 -6.49
C ALA A 756 8.64 86.54 -7.65
N SER A 757 7.64 85.98 -8.34
CA SER A 757 6.57 86.65 -9.12
C SER A 757 6.90 87.31 -10.48
N ARG A 758 5.99 87.36 -11.48
CA ARG A 758 4.73 86.61 -11.77
C ARG A 758 4.23 86.94 -13.20
N ARG A 759 4.02 85.93 -14.06
CA ARG A 759 3.07 85.81 -15.20
C ARG A 759 3.61 84.71 -16.14
N PHE A 760 2.84 83.82 -16.77
CA PHE A 760 1.38 83.57 -16.76
C PHE A 760 1.07 82.16 -16.20
N LYS A 761 -0.22 81.81 -16.03
CA LYS A 761 -0.65 80.46 -15.58
C LYS A 761 -1.08 79.58 -16.75
N ALA A 762 -0.57 78.35 -16.76
CA ALA A 762 -1.29 77.14 -17.15
C ALA A 762 -0.99 76.06 -16.07
N SER A 763 -1.82 75.03 -15.94
CA SER A 763 -1.82 74.14 -14.76
C SER A 763 -0.82 72.98 -14.85
N SER A 764 -0.06 72.78 -13.78
CA SER A 764 0.58 71.50 -13.47
C SER A 764 0.02 70.89 -12.17
N SER A 765 -0.33 69.62 -12.25
CA SER A 765 -0.56 68.69 -11.16
C SER A 765 -0.41 67.30 -11.79
N ASN A 766 0.79 66.71 -11.77
CA ASN A 766 1.27 65.86 -10.67
C ASN A 766 0.22 64.83 -10.22
N GLU A 767 -0.13 63.92 -11.13
CA GLU A 767 -0.54 62.56 -10.76
C GLU A 767 0.67 61.63 -10.87
N SER A 768 0.70 60.59 -10.04
CA SER A 768 1.82 59.63 -10.00
C SER A 768 1.74 58.66 -11.17
N LEU A 769 2.89 58.22 -11.69
CA LEU A 769 2.95 57.14 -12.70
C LEU A 769 2.27 55.83 -12.23
N GLN A 770 2.07 55.68 -10.92
CA GLN A 770 1.40 54.53 -10.31
C GLN A 770 -0.13 54.49 -10.55
N ASP A 771 -0.79 55.62 -10.79
CA ASP A 771 -2.24 55.65 -11.02
C ASP A 771 -2.59 55.29 -12.47
N THR A 772 -1.79 55.72 -13.45
CA THR A 772 -1.94 55.35 -14.87
C THR A 772 -1.89 53.83 -15.08
N LEU A 773 -1.07 53.11 -14.30
CA LEU A 773 -0.90 51.66 -14.41
C LEU A 773 -2.08 50.84 -13.84
N ARG A 774 -3.07 51.48 -13.19
CA ARG A 774 -4.33 50.82 -12.78
C ARG A 774 -5.43 50.86 -13.85
N ALA A 775 -5.22 51.58 -14.96
CA ALA A 775 -6.26 51.82 -15.96
C ALA A 775 -6.35 50.77 -17.10
N PHE A 776 -5.46 49.76 -17.12
CA PHE A 776 -5.34 48.80 -18.24
C PHE A 776 -5.68 47.34 -17.91
N ASP A 777 -6.13 47.02 -16.69
CA ASP A 777 -6.60 45.67 -16.34
C ASP A 777 -8.13 45.62 -16.21
N VAL A 778 -8.76 44.93 -17.16
CA VAL A 778 -9.95 44.05 -17.07
C VAL A 778 -10.44 43.83 -18.52
N GLY A 779 -10.18 42.64 -19.07
CA GLY A 779 -10.39 42.39 -20.51
C GLY A 779 -10.77 40.97 -20.94
N THR A 780 -10.81 39.98 -20.03
CA THR A 780 -11.14 38.59 -20.38
C THR A 780 -12.22 37.99 -19.49
N VAL A 781 -13.36 37.64 -20.12
CA VAL A 781 -14.41 36.81 -19.51
C VAL A 781 -13.94 35.35 -19.49
N SER A 782 -13.93 34.71 -18.32
CA SER A 782 -13.80 33.25 -18.25
C SER A 782 -15.11 32.57 -18.65
N LYS A 783 -14.97 31.68 -19.62
CA LYS A 783 -15.49 30.33 -19.47
C LYS A 783 -14.33 29.37 -19.14
#